data_AF-A0A0P1I5D1-F1
#
_entry.id   AF-A0A0P1I5D1-F1
#
_cell.length_a   1.000
_cell.length_b   1.000
_cell.length_c   1.000
_cell.angle_alpha   90.00
_cell.angle_beta   90.00
_cell.angle_gamma   90.00
#
_symmetry.space_group_name_H-M   'P 1'
#
loop_
_entity.id
_entity.type
_entity.pdbx_description
1 polymer ?
#
loop_
_entity_poly.entity_id
_entity_poly.type
_entity_poly.pdbx_seq_one_letter_code
_entity_poly.pdbx_strand_id
1 'polypeptide(L)'
;MTRKLRGTLTVCALMLASGLASAQEVPSMKMTTDIPEGVTTPDNIQTRVGELNFFDGVPDAESAQKVYNLLDFTHAYQAVLDGTKIASMEGIRNGLLQYGPANETALLFEGLMDSRALFLTANTTSVYMMSWLELGDEPMVIETPPNVLGFLNDAWFRYVTDFGNLGPDEGQGGKFLILPPGYEGEVPEGYFVKQTNTYGNWVLWRGYQKDGSTADAVGNTKNLFRMYPLSQKDNPPAMNFVNVSGELFNTIHRMDAEIFNEINAVVQREPLMGERPELLGHLAAIGIEKGKEFSPDTRMQPILKAAAAAGAVTVKTVISKPRDERFYWYPGESYWQTAFPGGAYTWEIDGATVHDIRAAFHFYATGITPAMALKKVGKGSQYAFTYVDSNGNPLDGSKTYKVNVPKDVPAKDFWSFTLYDNQTRSMLQTDAQFPAIGSNDTDVVQNDDGSYDIYFGPTAPEGKESNWVQTVPGKGWNTIFRLYGPLETWFDQTWKPGEIELVSFAADTAAQTANSESAEDITLRITVDGRVSIYGVQFDTASTRILPGSEGTLEAIAAMMADLPDLKIAVVGHTDHVGGYDSNLALSKQRADAVVAELVGTYGVANDRLFAAGASFLSPIASNETEEGRALNRRVELVRAP
;
A
#
# COMPACT_ATOMS: atom_id res chain seq x y z
N MET A 1 60.75 -72.63 -20.96
CA MET A 1 61.70 -71.59 -21.42
C MET A 1 61.07 -70.22 -21.15
N THR A 2 61.82 -69.38 -20.43
CA THR A 2 61.66 -67.92 -20.25
C THR A 2 60.42 -67.34 -19.54
N ARG A 3 60.75 -66.44 -18.60
CA ARG A 3 59.96 -65.34 -17.97
C ARG A 3 59.15 -65.70 -16.72
N LYS A 4 59.10 -64.88 -15.67
CA LYS A 4 59.79 -63.63 -15.26
C LYS A 4 59.42 -63.45 -13.78
N LEU A 5 60.35 -63.05 -12.92
CA LEU A 5 60.05 -62.73 -11.52
C LEU A 5 60.96 -61.62 -11.00
N ARG A 6 60.41 -60.86 -10.04
CA ARG A 6 60.99 -59.78 -9.22
C ARG A 6 60.98 -58.41 -9.92
N GLY A 7 60.28 -57.38 -9.45
CA GLY A 7 59.77 -57.06 -8.11
C GLY A 7 60.62 -55.93 -7.56
N THR A 8 60.18 -54.68 -7.77
CA THR A 8 60.83 -53.48 -7.23
C THR A 8 59.77 -52.59 -6.59
N LEU A 9 59.86 -52.46 -5.27
CA LEU A 9 59.18 -51.44 -4.47
C LEU A 9 59.71 -50.05 -4.87
N THR A 10 58.82 -49.08 -4.99
CA THR A 10 59.16 -47.68 -4.72
C THR A 10 57.98 -47.06 -3.98
N VAL A 11 58.17 -46.87 -2.67
CA VAL A 11 57.31 -46.08 -1.80
C VAL A 11 57.82 -44.65 -1.89
N CYS A 12 57.04 -43.76 -2.50
CA CYS A 12 57.18 -42.31 -2.31
C CYS A 12 55.93 -41.82 -1.59
N ALA A 13 56.06 -41.56 -0.29
CA ALA A 13 55.07 -40.84 0.49
C ALA A 13 55.13 -39.36 0.09
N LEU A 14 54.11 -38.86 -0.61
CA LEU A 14 53.83 -37.44 -0.69
C LEU A 14 53.13 -37.04 0.62
N MET A 15 53.84 -36.28 1.46
CA MET A 15 53.22 -35.56 2.57
C MET A 15 52.38 -34.42 2.00
N LEU A 16 51.06 -34.56 2.06
CA LEU A 16 50.11 -33.46 2.01
C LEU A 16 50.30 -32.62 3.29
N ALA A 17 51.09 -31.55 3.20
CA ALA A 17 51.09 -30.51 4.21
C ALA A 17 49.82 -29.65 3.99
N SER A 18 48.74 -30.00 4.68
CA SER A 18 47.60 -29.10 4.87
C SER A 18 48.08 -27.91 5.71
N GLY A 19 48.24 -26.76 5.06
CA GLY A 19 48.52 -25.49 5.72
C GLY A 19 47.32 -25.06 6.57
N LEU A 20 47.27 -25.54 7.81
CA LEU A 20 46.49 -24.91 8.86
C LEU A 20 47.24 -23.64 9.24
N ALA A 21 46.74 -22.48 8.79
CA ALA A 21 47.17 -21.21 9.32
C ALA A 21 46.76 -21.16 10.80
N SER A 22 47.72 -21.34 11.72
CA SER A 22 47.49 -21.04 13.14
C SER A 22 47.15 -19.56 13.26
N ALA A 23 45.99 -19.24 13.83
CA ALA A 23 45.69 -17.89 14.29
C ALA A 23 46.81 -17.48 15.24
N GLN A 24 47.55 -16.42 14.90
CA GLN A 24 48.63 -15.92 15.73
C GLN A 24 48.00 -15.30 16.98
N GLU A 25 48.28 -15.85 18.16
CA GLU A 25 47.79 -15.28 19.42
C GLU A 25 48.26 -13.83 19.55
N VAL A 26 47.30 -12.90 19.72
CA VAL A 26 47.60 -11.48 19.90
C VAL A 26 48.41 -11.32 21.20
N PRO A 27 49.61 -10.71 21.15
CA PRO A 27 50.44 -10.59 22.33
C PRO A 27 49.77 -9.69 23.39
N SER A 28 49.70 -10.19 24.63
CA SER A 28 49.24 -9.39 25.78
C SER A 28 50.27 -8.31 26.11
N MET A 29 49.83 -7.05 26.08
CA MET A 29 50.65 -5.88 26.36
C MET A 29 50.56 -5.50 27.84
N LYS A 30 51.50 -4.69 28.32
CA LYS A 30 51.58 -4.27 29.74
C LYS A 30 50.28 -3.66 30.30
N MET A 31 49.47 -3.05 29.44
CA MET A 31 48.22 -2.38 29.80
C MET A 31 46.97 -3.12 29.26
N THR A 32 47.09 -4.41 28.92
CA THR A 32 45.94 -5.23 28.49
C THR A 32 44.95 -5.40 29.63
N THR A 33 43.67 -5.22 29.33
CA THR A 33 42.53 -5.47 30.22
C THR A 33 41.61 -6.46 29.54
N ASP A 34 41.03 -7.39 30.31
CA ASP A 34 40.07 -8.35 29.77
C ASP A 34 38.85 -7.62 29.22
N ILE A 35 38.48 -7.92 27.97
CA ILE A 35 37.32 -7.32 27.32
C ILE A 35 36.08 -8.13 27.71
N PRO A 36 35.01 -7.50 28.25
CA PRO A 36 33.78 -8.21 28.58
C PRO A 36 33.15 -8.91 27.36
N GLU A 37 32.47 -10.04 27.62
CA GLU A 37 31.72 -10.75 26.59
C GLU A 37 30.68 -9.82 25.92
N GLY A 38 30.56 -9.90 24.60
CA GLY A 38 29.64 -9.08 23.81
C GLY A 38 30.13 -7.68 23.44
N VAL A 39 31.29 -7.24 23.95
CA VAL A 39 31.90 -5.95 23.54
C VAL A 39 32.63 -6.10 22.20
N THR A 40 33.26 -7.24 21.94
CA THR A 40 33.94 -7.50 20.67
C THR A 40 32.97 -8.04 19.61
N THR A 41 33.33 -7.79 18.36
CA THR A 41 32.64 -8.30 17.18
C THR A 41 33.55 -9.36 16.54
N PRO A 42 33.08 -10.59 16.26
CA PRO A 42 33.89 -11.60 15.59
C PRO A 42 34.44 -11.11 14.24
N ASP A 43 35.64 -11.58 13.88
CA ASP A 43 36.27 -11.25 12.58
C ASP A 43 35.50 -11.80 11.37
N ASN A 44 34.59 -12.75 11.59
CA ASN A 44 33.73 -13.29 10.55
C ASN A 44 32.30 -13.39 11.06
N ILE A 45 31.36 -12.77 10.34
CA ILE A 45 29.95 -12.72 10.74
C ILE A 45 29.07 -12.97 9.53
N GLN A 46 28.11 -13.88 9.69
CA GLN A 46 27.04 -14.09 8.72
C GLN A 46 25.89 -13.13 8.98
N THR A 47 25.51 -12.37 7.95
CA THR A 47 24.42 -11.39 8.01
C THR A 47 23.46 -11.56 6.83
N ARG A 48 22.37 -10.77 6.81
CA ARG A 48 21.43 -10.76 5.68
C ARG A 48 22.04 -10.29 4.36
N VAL A 49 23.19 -9.60 4.38
CA VAL A 49 23.93 -9.19 3.18
C VAL A 49 25.11 -10.12 2.88
N GLY A 50 25.11 -11.30 3.51
CA GLY A 50 26.14 -12.31 3.38
C GLY A 50 27.20 -12.23 4.47
N GLU A 51 28.29 -12.96 4.22
CA GLU A 51 29.48 -12.99 5.06
C GLU A 51 30.21 -11.65 5.04
N LEU A 52 30.52 -11.16 6.24
CA LEU A 52 31.31 -9.96 6.49
C LEU A 52 32.59 -10.35 7.23
N ASN A 53 33.72 -9.88 6.69
CA ASN A 53 35.05 -10.13 7.22
C ASN A 53 35.66 -8.86 7.78
N PHE A 54 36.28 -8.99 8.94
CA PHE A 54 36.96 -7.94 9.66
C PHE A 54 38.36 -8.39 10.06
N PHE A 55 39.24 -7.42 10.24
CA PHE A 55 40.49 -7.58 10.96
C PHE A 55 40.47 -6.63 12.15
N ASP A 56 40.36 -7.18 13.36
CA ASP A 56 40.34 -6.42 14.61
C ASP A 56 39.29 -5.30 14.59
N GLY A 57 38.09 -5.64 14.10
CA GLY A 57 36.95 -4.72 14.00
C GLY A 57 36.91 -3.81 12.77
N VAL A 58 37.91 -3.87 11.89
CA VAL A 58 37.92 -3.10 10.62
C VAL A 58 37.49 -3.99 9.45
N PRO A 59 36.43 -3.66 8.69
CA PRO A 59 35.98 -4.50 7.59
C PRO A 59 36.97 -4.48 6.42
N ASP A 60 37.04 -5.60 5.68
CA ASP A 60 37.67 -5.58 4.36
C ASP A 60 36.85 -4.75 3.35
N ALA A 61 37.43 -4.50 2.17
CA ALA A 61 36.80 -3.63 1.17
C ALA A 61 35.45 -4.17 0.65
N GLU A 62 35.33 -5.49 0.52
CA GLU A 62 34.09 -6.13 0.04
C GLU A 62 32.98 -6.00 1.09
N SER A 63 33.31 -6.29 2.35
CA SER A 63 32.40 -6.19 3.49
C SER A 63 31.94 -4.75 3.70
N ALA A 64 32.86 -3.79 3.59
CA ALA A 64 32.53 -2.36 3.64
C ALA A 64 31.53 -1.99 2.54
N GLN A 65 31.73 -2.45 1.30
CA GLN A 65 30.83 -2.14 0.19
C GLN A 65 29.43 -2.76 0.39
N LYS A 66 29.35 -4.00 0.90
CA LYS A 66 28.05 -4.64 1.25
C LYS A 66 27.29 -3.82 2.29
N VAL A 67 27.99 -3.34 3.32
CA VAL A 67 27.39 -2.51 4.38
C VAL A 67 26.94 -1.15 3.83
N TYR A 68 27.75 -0.48 3.00
CA TYR A 68 27.33 0.80 2.40
C TYR A 68 26.12 0.65 1.48
N ASN A 69 26.05 -0.42 0.67
CA ASN A 69 24.87 -0.67 -0.15
C ASN A 69 23.61 -0.93 0.71
N LEU A 70 23.76 -1.60 1.86
CA LEU A 70 22.67 -1.79 2.82
C LEU A 70 22.22 -0.48 3.46
N LEU A 71 23.16 0.40 3.82
CA LEU A 71 22.86 1.72 4.37
C LEU A 71 22.12 2.59 3.35
N ASP A 72 22.61 2.66 2.12
CA ASP A 72 21.97 3.39 1.02
C ASP A 72 20.56 2.86 0.75
N PHE A 73 20.39 1.53 0.71
CA PHE A 73 19.07 0.91 0.59
C PHE A 73 18.15 1.30 1.76
N THR A 74 18.66 1.31 2.98
CA THR A 74 17.87 1.66 4.17
C THR A 74 17.42 3.11 4.11
N HIS A 75 18.29 4.04 3.74
CA HIS A 75 17.94 5.45 3.56
C HIS A 75 16.93 5.65 2.42
N ALA A 76 17.14 4.99 1.28
CA ALA A 76 16.21 5.03 0.16
C ALA A 76 14.84 4.46 0.53
N TYR A 77 14.80 3.36 1.26
CA TYR A 77 13.57 2.71 1.70
C TYR A 77 12.78 3.60 2.68
N GLN A 78 13.47 4.18 3.67
CA GLN A 78 12.84 5.15 4.58
C GLN A 78 12.35 6.40 3.84
N ALA A 79 13.12 6.90 2.87
CA ALA A 79 12.72 8.01 2.02
C ALA A 79 11.45 7.70 1.21
N VAL A 80 11.25 6.47 0.75
CA VAL A 80 10.00 6.07 0.07
C VAL A 80 8.83 6.06 1.03
N LEU A 81 8.96 5.42 2.20
CA LEU A 81 7.86 5.31 3.16
C LEU A 81 7.42 6.70 3.65
N ASP A 82 8.34 7.48 4.20
CA ASP A 82 8.02 8.81 4.74
C ASP A 82 7.80 9.87 3.64
N GLY A 83 8.42 9.69 2.46
CA GLY A 83 8.29 10.59 1.31
C GLY A 83 7.08 10.31 0.42
N THR A 84 6.33 9.24 0.65
CA THR A 84 5.07 8.95 -0.07
C THR A 84 4.10 10.15 -0.01
N LYS A 85 4.01 10.82 1.14
CA LYS A 85 3.20 12.04 1.27
C LYS A 85 3.74 13.19 0.39
N ILE A 86 5.07 13.33 0.30
CA ILE A 86 5.71 14.40 -0.49
C ILE A 86 5.43 14.16 -1.97
N ALA A 87 5.63 12.92 -2.43
CA ALA A 87 5.30 12.50 -3.78
C ALA A 87 3.81 12.72 -4.09
N SER A 88 2.91 12.40 -3.15
CA SER A 88 1.48 12.64 -3.31
C SER A 88 1.13 14.12 -3.49
N MET A 89 1.79 15.05 -2.80
CA MET A 89 1.59 16.49 -3.01
C MET A 89 2.06 16.92 -4.41
N GLU A 90 3.17 16.38 -4.88
CA GLU A 90 3.66 16.65 -6.24
C GLU A 90 2.72 16.08 -7.31
N GLY A 91 2.17 14.88 -7.09
CA GLY A 91 1.12 14.29 -7.93
C GLY A 91 -0.13 15.17 -8.01
N ILE A 92 -0.62 15.67 -6.87
CA ILE A 92 -1.75 16.62 -6.81
C ILE A 92 -1.42 17.90 -7.56
N ARG A 93 -0.25 18.50 -7.30
CA ARG A 93 0.20 19.72 -7.98
C ARG A 93 0.22 19.54 -9.49
N ASN A 94 0.85 18.46 -9.97
CA ASN A 94 0.95 18.17 -11.39
C ASN A 94 -0.42 17.90 -12.03
N GLY A 95 -1.33 17.22 -11.33
CA GLY A 95 -2.70 17.02 -11.78
C GLY A 95 -3.46 18.35 -11.95
N LEU A 96 -3.30 19.28 -11.00
CA LEU A 96 -3.97 20.59 -11.04
C LEU A 96 -3.40 21.51 -12.12
N LEU A 97 -2.07 21.62 -12.19
CA LEU A 97 -1.39 22.60 -13.06
C LEU A 97 -1.43 22.24 -14.55
N GLN A 98 -1.88 21.02 -14.90
CA GLN A 98 -2.18 20.65 -16.29
C GLN A 98 -3.35 21.45 -16.88
N TYR A 99 -4.25 21.97 -16.04
CA TYR A 99 -5.46 22.68 -16.49
C TYR A 99 -5.33 24.20 -16.49
N GLY A 100 -4.23 24.73 -15.96
CA GLY A 100 -3.95 26.16 -15.94
C GLY A 100 -2.98 26.58 -14.83
N PRO A 101 -2.62 27.86 -14.78
CA PRO A 101 -1.66 28.37 -13.81
C PRO A 101 -2.19 28.29 -12.37
N ALA A 102 -1.25 28.13 -11.43
CA ALA A 102 -1.48 28.28 -10.00
C ALA A 102 -2.10 29.65 -9.69
N ASN A 103 -2.77 29.78 -8.56
CA ASN A 103 -3.45 30.99 -8.09
C ASN A 103 -4.67 31.45 -8.91
N GLU A 104 -4.74 31.08 -10.20
CA GLU A 104 -5.79 31.55 -11.11
C GLU A 104 -6.79 30.44 -11.46
N THR A 105 -6.41 29.17 -11.37
CA THR A 105 -7.21 28.03 -11.85
C THR A 105 -7.87 27.25 -10.71
N ALA A 106 -9.18 27.02 -10.82
CA ALA A 106 -9.97 26.22 -9.89
C ALA A 106 -10.66 25.09 -10.65
N LEU A 107 -10.32 23.84 -10.33
CA LEU A 107 -10.94 22.66 -10.91
C LEU A 107 -12.20 22.32 -10.13
N LEU A 108 -13.28 21.99 -10.84
CA LEU A 108 -14.58 21.62 -10.28
C LEU A 108 -15.07 20.31 -10.87
N PHE A 109 -15.53 19.41 -10.00
CA PHE A 109 -16.31 18.25 -10.40
C PHE A 109 -17.80 18.61 -10.35
N GLU A 110 -18.24 19.42 -11.31
CA GLU A 110 -19.63 19.94 -11.37
C GLU A 110 -20.69 18.83 -11.44
N GLY A 111 -20.36 17.70 -12.07
CA GLY A 111 -21.18 16.48 -12.18
C GLY A 111 -20.76 15.38 -11.20
N LEU A 112 -20.08 15.74 -10.11
CA LEU A 112 -19.43 14.83 -9.15
C LEU A 112 -18.22 14.11 -9.75
N MET A 113 -17.35 13.62 -8.87
CA MET A 113 -16.19 12.83 -9.28
C MET A 113 -16.62 11.39 -9.53
N ASP A 114 -16.28 10.85 -10.70
CA ASP A 114 -16.57 9.48 -11.11
C ASP A 114 -15.27 8.66 -11.28
N SER A 115 -15.42 7.39 -11.68
CA SER A 115 -14.29 6.46 -11.79
C SER A 115 -13.30 6.78 -12.91
N ARG A 116 -13.55 7.78 -13.77
CA ARG A 116 -12.58 8.20 -14.80
C ARG A 116 -11.42 8.99 -14.20
N ALA A 117 -11.63 9.60 -13.02
CA ALA A 117 -10.58 10.26 -12.28
C ALA A 117 -9.66 9.25 -11.57
N LEU A 118 -8.36 9.51 -11.64
CA LEU A 118 -7.33 8.82 -10.86
C LEU A 118 -7.03 9.68 -9.62
N PHE A 119 -7.86 9.50 -8.60
CA PHE A 119 -7.82 10.22 -7.34
C PHE A 119 -7.98 9.27 -6.16
N LEU A 120 -7.09 9.40 -5.15
CA LEU A 120 -7.09 8.51 -4.00
C LEU A 120 -8.40 8.61 -3.21
N THR A 121 -9.14 7.49 -3.16
CA THR A 121 -10.30 7.22 -2.30
C THR A 121 -11.36 8.33 -2.22
N ALA A 122 -11.61 9.03 -3.32
CA ALA A 122 -12.69 10.02 -3.41
C ALA A 122 -14.06 9.40 -3.14
N ASN A 123 -14.99 10.23 -2.66
CA ASN A 123 -16.41 9.88 -2.54
C ASN A 123 -17.20 10.34 -3.78
N THR A 124 -18.36 9.71 -4.02
CA THR A 124 -19.24 9.96 -5.17
C THR A 124 -20.38 10.93 -4.88
N THR A 125 -20.42 11.56 -3.70
CA THR A 125 -21.61 12.30 -3.22
C THR A 125 -21.36 13.80 -3.05
N SER A 126 -20.11 14.24 -3.03
CA SER A 126 -19.74 15.64 -2.81
C SER A 126 -19.25 16.30 -4.09
N VAL A 127 -19.56 17.59 -4.26
CA VAL A 127 -18.95 18.42 -5.30
C VAL A 127 -17.54 18.79 -4.87
N TYR A 128 -16.52 18.38 -5.62
CA TYR A 128 -15.12 18.72 -5.32
C TYR A 128 -14.71 20.02 -6.01
N MET A 129 -14.02 20.89 -5.26
CA MET A 129 -13.23 22.00 -5.79
C MET A 129 -11.78 21.83 -5.35
N MET A 130 -10.85 21.96 -6.30
CA MET A 130 -9.42 21.97 -6.01
C MET A 130 -8.69 23.12 -6.70
N SER A 131 -7.70 23.67 -6.02
CA SER A 131 -6.77 24.64 -6.60
C SER A 131 -5.38 24.53 -5.97
N TRP A 132 -4.36 24.97 -6.71
CA TRP A 132 -3.00 25.11 -6.21
C TRP A 132 -2.71 26.57 -5.88
N LEU A 133 -2.48 26.83 -4.60
CA LEU A 133 -1.99 28.12 -4.10
C LEU A 133 -0.45 28.10 -4.14
N GLU A 134 0.14 29.06 -4.84
CA GLU A 134 1.58 29.28 -4.88
C GLU A 134 1.86 30.66 -4.29
N LEU A 135 2.48 30.70 -3.11
CA LEU A 135 2.80 31.95 -2.42
C LEU A 135 4.06 32.60 -3.04
N GLY A 136 4.05 33.92 -3.11
CA GLY A 136 5.25 34.73 -3.34
C GLY A 136 5.77 35.34 -2.04
N ASP A 137 6.34 36.54 -2.14
CA ASP A 137 6.80 37.29 -0.97
C ASP A 137 5.66 38.00 -0.21
N GLU A 138 4.51 38.18 -0.85
CA GLU A 138 3.32 38.79 -0.23
C GLU A 138 2.29 37.74 0.21
N PRO A 139 1.50 38.03 1.25
CA PRO A 139 0.37 37.19 1.65
C PRO A 139 -0.68 37.03 0.55
N MET A 140 -1.30 35.85 0.50
CA MET A 140 -2.41 35.56 -0.40
C MET A 140 -3.74 35.49 0.36
N VAL A 141 -4.79 36.05 -0.22
CA VAL A 141 -6.16 35.97 0.28
C VAL A 141 -6.88 34.81 -0.40
N ILE A 142 -7.61 34.02 0.38
CA ILE A 142 -8.58 33.02 -0.09
C ILE A 142 -9.96 33.43 0.43
N GLU A 143 -10.93 33.59 -0.48
CA GLU A 143 -12.34 33.80 -0.12
C GLU A 143 -13.11 32.49 -0.30
N THR A 144 -13.76 32.00 0.75
CA THR A 144 -14.46 30.71 0.74
C THR A 144 -15.97 30.88 0.57
N PRO A 145 -16.65 29.99 -0.19
CA PRO A 145 -18.11 29.95 -0.19
C PRO A 145 -18.66 29.40 1.15
N PRO A 146 -19.91 29.73 1.52
CA PRO A 146 -20.57 29.15 2.69
C PRO A 146 -20.89 27.66 2.49
N ASN A 147 -21.14 26.96 3.60
CA ASN A 147 -21.59 25.57 3.65
C ASN A 147 -20.74 24.60 2.81
N VAL A 148 -19.43 24.61 3.03
CA VAL A 148 -18.48 23.63 2.48
C VAL A 148 -17.72 22.92 3.59
N LEU A 149 -17.00 21.85 3.25
CA LEU A 149 -15.96 21.26 4.08
C LEU A 149 -14.64 21.31 3.34
N GLY A 150 -13.73 22.16 3.77
CA GLY A 150 -12.44 22.32 3.12
C GLY A 150 -11.27 22.37 4.08
N PHE A 151 -10.08 22.29 3.51
CA PHE A 151 -8.82 22.50 4.21
C PHE A 151 -7.76 23.04 3.27
N LEU A 152 -6.67 23.52 3.87
CA LEU A 152 -5.42 23.85 3.23
C LEU A 152 -4.33 22.90 3.76
N ASN A 153 -3.62 22.23 2.86
CA ASN A 153 -2.42 21.45 3.19
C ASN A 153 -1.19 22.05 2.51
N ASP A 154 -0.08 22.10 3.22
CA ASP A 154 1.20 22.59 2.71
C ASP A 154 1.89 21.55 1.81
N ALA A 155 2.96 21.94 1.10
CA ALA A 155 3.64 21.05 0.16
C ALA A 155 4.39 19.87 0.81
N TRP A 156 4.57 19.87 2.14
CA TRP A 156 5.06 18.71 2.92
C TRP A 156 3.91 17.83 3.43
N PHE A 157 2.69 18.08 2.93
CA PHE A 157 1.44 17.45 3.29
C PHE A 157 1.09 17.67 4.78
N ARG A 158 1.31 18.87 5.31
CA ARG A 158 0.92 19.23 6.68
C ARG A 158 -0.35 20.08 6.67
N TYR A 159 -1.15 19.92 7.70
CA TYR A 159 -2.35 20.73 7.91
C TYR A 159 -1.99 22.19 8.20
N VAL A 160 -2.67 23.13 7.52
CA VAL A 160 -2.55 24.58 7.77
C VAL A 160 -3.84 25.13 8.40
N THR A 161 -5.00 24.90 7.77
CA THR A 161 -6.31 25.34 8.29
C THR A 161 -7.46 24.57 7.66
N ASP A 162 -8.59 24.53 8.35
CA ASP A 162 -9.89 24.13 7.80
C ASP A 162 -10.66 25.36 7.27
N PHE A 163 -11.60 25.08 6.35
CA PHE A 163 -12.56 26.01 5.77
C PHE A 163 -13.99 25.48 5.93
N GLY A 164 -14.97 26.38 5.97
CA GLY A 164 -16.40 26.07 5.98
C GLY A 164 -16.89 25.55 7.32
N ASN A 165 -17.76 24.52 7.31
CA ASN A 165 -18.53 24.08 8.47
C ASN A 165 -17.69 23.63 9.68
N LEU A 166 -16.41 23.29 9.46
CA LEU A 166 -15.45 22.91 10.49
C LEU A 166 -14.25 23.87 10.57
N GLY A 167 -14.24 24.92 9.74
CA GLY A 167 -13.26 26.00 9.76
C GLY A 167 -13.65 27.12 10.74
N PRO A 168 -12.77 28.13 10.91
CA PRO A 168 -13.03 29.29 11.76
C PRO A 168 -14.12 30.22 11.18
N ASP A 169 -14.49 30.06 9.91
CA ASP A 169 -15.60 30.74 9.26
C ASP A 169 -16.98 30.12 9.56
N GLU A 170 -17.03 29.01 10.31
CA GLU A 170 -18.27 28.37 10.81
C GLU A 170 -19.33 28.13 9.73
N GLY A 171 -18.89 27.83 8.51
CA GLY A 171 -19.76 27.59 7.36
C GLY A 171 -20.42 28.84 6.76
N GLN A 172 -20.10 30.04 7.22
CA GLN A 172 -20.64 31.30 6.69
C GLN A 172 -19.88 31.82 5.46
N GLY A 173 -18.75 31.20 5.13
CA GLY A 173 -17.79 31.75 4.17
C GLY A 173 -16.94 32.84 4.83
N GLY A 174 -15.70 33.01 4.36
CA GLY A 174 -14.77 33.92 5.01
C GLY A 174 -13.58 34.30 4.15
N LYS A 175 -12.82 35.29 4.62
CA LYS A 175 -11.55 35.70 4.03
C LYS A 175 -10.40 35.18 4.87
N PHE A 176 -9.59 34.31 4.27
CA PHE A 176 -8.41 33.73 4.88
C PHE A 176 -7.18 34.43 4.33
N LEU A 177 -6.25 34.81 5.20
CA LEU A 177 -4.98 35.41 4.79
C LEU A 177 -3.86 34.41 5.07
N ILE A 178 -3.27 33.88 4.00
CA ILE A 178 -2.21 32.89 4.05
C ILE A 178 -0.87 33.61 3.92
N LEU A 179 -0.09 33.57 4.99
CA LEU A 179 1.23 34.21 5.08
C LEU A 179 2.31 33.27 4.53
N PRO A 180 3.25 33.77 3.71
CA PRO A 180 4.37 32.97 3.24
C PRO A 180 5.33 32.58 4.38
N PRO A 181 6.21 31.59 4.16
CA PRO A 181 7.16 31.15 5.15
C PRO A 181 8.07 32.30 5.61
N GLY A 182 8.16 32.52 6.93
CA GLY A 182 9.01 33.56 7.50
C GLY A 182 8.50 35.00 7.29
N TYR A 183 7.22 35.21 6.97
CA TYR A 183 6.66 36.55 6.80
C TYR A 183 6.70 37.37 8.11
N GLU A 184 7.28 38.57 8.06
CA GLU A 184 7.38 39.53 9.18
C GLU A 184 6.68 40.87 8.90
N GLY A 185 5.94 40.97 7.79
CA GLY A 185 5.25 42.20 7.41
C GLY A 185 3.97 42.48 8.20
N GLU A 186 3.33 43.61 7.92
CA GLU A 186 2.07 44.00 8.57
C GLU A 186 0.91 43.09 8.16
N VAL A 187 0.14 42.64 9.15
CA VAL A 187 -1.03 41.79 8.96
C VAL A 187 -2.30 42.62 9.19
N PRO A 188 -3.14 42.84 8.17
CA PRO A 188 -4.36 43.61 8.32
C PRO A 188 -5.42 42.87 9.14
N GLU A 189 -6.30 43.62 9.80
CA GLU A 189 -7.48 43.08 10.48
C GLU A 189 -8.53 42.56 9.46
N GLY A 190 -9.47 41.74 9.93
CA GLY A 190 -10.61 41.26 9.15
C GLY A 190 -10.39 39.95 8.38
N TYR A 191 -9.30 39.23 8.66
CA TYR A 191 -8.97 37.95 8.03
C TYR A 191 -8.79 36.84 9.06
N PHE A 192 -9.08 35.60 8.66
CA PHE A 192 -8.60 34.41 9.34
C PHE A 192 -7.15 34.16 8.92
N VAL A 193 -6.20 34.63 9.73
CA VAL A 193 -4.78 34.61 9.39
C VAL A 193 -4.17 33.25 9.70
N LYS A 194 -3.41 32.70 8.74
CA LYS A 194 -2.69 31.43 8.86
C LYS A 194 -1.32 31.54 8.20
N GLN A 195 -0.31 30.96 8.82
CA GLN A 195 1.04 30.89 8.26
C GLN A 195 1.36 29.45 7.88
N THR A 196 1.97 29.28 6.71
CA THR A 196 2.46 28.00 6.21
C THR A 196 3.99 27.96 6.21
N ASN A 197 4.57 26.77 6.13
CA ASN A 197 6.02 26.58 6.04
C ASN A 197 6.49 26.35 4.59
N THR A 198 5.59 26.37 3.61
CA THR A 198 5.87 26.17 2.18
C THR A 198 5.29 27.28 1.31
N TYR A 199 5.80 27.42 0.09
CA TYR A 199 5.21 28.31 -0.92
C TYR A 199 4.01 27.64 -1.61
N GLY A 200 4.16 26.38 -1.99
CA GLY A 200 3.08 25.60 -2.58
C GLY A 200 2.11 25.06 -1.53
N ASN A 201 0.80 25.19 -1.77
CA ASN A 201 -0.26 24.69 -0.89
C ASN A 201 -1.44 24.17 -1.72
N TRP A 202 -2.06 23.09 -1.26
CA TRP A 202 -3.26 22.51 -1.86
C TRP A 202 -4.52 23.02 -1.16
N VAL A 203 -5.37 23.70 -1.92
CA VAL A 203 -6.70 24.14 -1.51
C VAL A 203 -7.72 23.10 -1.98
N LEU A 204 -8.45 22.50 -1.04
CA LEU A 204 -9.53 21.56 -1.34
C LEU A 204 -10.78 21.96 -0.56
N TRP A 205 -11.95 21.83 -1.20
CA TRP A 205 -13.18 21.61 -0.45
C TRP A 205 -14.19 20.72 -1.15
N ARG A 206 -15.14 20.27 -0.33
CA ARG A 206 -16.33 19.54 -0.72
C ARG A 206 -17.56 20.40 -0.47
N GLY A 207 -18.36 20.61 -1.52
CA GLY A 207 -19.70 21.15 -1.45
C GLY A 207 -20.75 20.05 -1.38
N TYR A 208 -21.90 20.37 -0.79
CA TYR A 208 -23.00 19.42 -0.59
C TYR A 208 -24.01 19.50 -1.73
N GLN A 209 -24.58 18.35 -2.08
CA GLN A 209 -25.76 18.31 -2.92
C GLN A 209 -27.00 18.75 -2.14
N LYS A 210 -27.97 19.31 -2.86
CA LYS A 210 -29.30 19.63 -2.33
C LYS A 210 -30.33 18.96 -3.22
N ASP A 211 -31.10 18.04 -2.64
CA ASP A 211 -32.11 17.25 -3.36
C ASP A 211 -31.53 16.56 -4.63
N GLY A 212 -30.30 16.04 -4.52
CA GLY A 212 -29.57 15.40 -5.63
C GLY A 212 -28.98 16.35 -6.68
N SER A 213 -29.10 17.68 -6.49
CA SER A 213 -28.52 18.68 -7.38
C SER A 213 -27.21 19.24 -6.85
N THR A 214 -26.23 19.43 -7.75
CA THR A 214 -24.94 20.09 -7.49
C THR A 214 -25.00 21.61 -7.71
N ALA A 215 -26.09 22.14 -8.24
CA ALA A 215 -26.19 23.51 -8.77
C ALA A 215 -25.86 24.58 -7.73
N ASP A 216 -26.37 24.46 -6.50
CA ASP A 216 -26.14 25.43 -5.42
C ASP A 216 -24.65 25.48 -5.04
N ALA A 217 -24.01 24.31 -4.86
CA ALA A 217 -22.60 24.22 -4.50
C ALA A 217 -21.68 24.76 -5.62
N VAL A 218 -21.95 24.40 -6.88
CA VAL A 218 -21.21 24.87 -8.05
C VAL A 218 -21.39 26.38 -8.22
N GLY A 219 -22.63 26.87 -8.16
CA GLY A 219 -22.95 28.29 -8.30
C GLY A 219 -22.30 29.14 -7.22
N ASN A 220 -22.42 28.74 -5.96
CA ASN A 220 -21.79 29.44 -4.83
C ASN A 220 -20.27 29.49 -4.98
N THR A 221 -19.65 28.37 -5.38
CA THR A 221 -18.21 28.32 -5.61
C THR A 221 -17.79 29.29 -6.72
N LYS A 222 -18.45 29.25 -7.88
CA LYS A 222 -18.11 30.14 -9.01
C LYS A 222 -18.30 31.62 -8.67
N ASN A 223 -19.34 31.93 -7.91
CA ASN A 223 -19.67 33.31 -7.54
C ASN A 223 -18.70 33.87 -6.49
N LEU A 224 -18.30 33.07 -5.49
CA LEU A 224 -17.66 33.56 -4.27
C LEU A 224 -16.17 33.17 -4.14
N PHE A 225 -15.72 32.04 -4.70
CA PHE A 225 -14.34 31.64 -4.54
C PHE A 225 -13.40 32.60 -5.26
N ARG A 226 -12.45 33.16 -4.53
CA ARG A 226 -11.35 33.97 -5.06
C ARG A 226 -10.05 33.58 -4.37
N MET A 227 -8.95 33.66 -5.12
CA MET A 227 -7.60 33.52 -4.61
C MET A 227 -6.73 34.58 -5.26
N TYR A 228 -6.08 35.43 -4.46
CA TYR A 228 -5.37 36.59 -4.99
C TYR A 228 -4.37 37.18 -3.99
N PRO A 229 -3.34 37.90 -4.44
CA PRO A 229 -2.39 38.56 -3.54
C PRO A 229 -3.04 39.68 -2.74
N LEU A 230 -2.63 39.89 -1.49
CA LEU A 230 -3.24 40.88 -0.60
C LEU A 230 -3.27 42.29 -1.20
N SER A 231 -2.28 42.65 -2.01
CA SER A 231 -2.23 43.92 -2.76
C SER A 231 -3.42 44.14 -3.71
N GLN A 232 -4.13 43.08 -4.10
CA GLN A 232 -5.27 43.11 -5.03
C GLN A 232 -6.65 43.04 -4.34
N LYS A 233 -6.72 43.11 -3.00
CA LYS A 233 -7.97 42.94 -2.23
C LYS A 233 -9.13 43.85 -2.62
N ASP A 234 -8.84 45.04 -3.13
CA ASP A 234 -9.87 46.02 -3.51
C ASP A 234 -10.42 45.77 -4.93
N ASN A 235 -9.72 44.97 -5.74
CA ASN A 235 -10.17 44.54 -7.06
C ASN A 235 -9.64 43.12 -7.39
N PRO A 236 -10.20 42.08 -6.75
CA PRO A 236 -9.74 40.71 -6.94
C PRO A 236 -9.88 40.23 -8.39
N PRO A 237 -8.87 39.55 -8.96
CA PRO A 237 -8.97 38.94 -10.27
C PRO A 237 -10.04 37.83 -10.29
N ALA A 238 -10.61 37.61 -11.47
CA ALA A 238 -11.55 36.51 -11.67
C ALA A 238 -10.80 35.16 -11.71
N MET A 239 -11.37 34.13 -11.09
CA MET A 239 -10.86 32.77 -11.19
C MET A 239 -11.24 32.14 -12.54
N ASN A 240 -10.34 31.33 -13.08
CA ASN A 240 -10.59 30.42 -14.19
C ASN A 240 -11.14 29.09 -13.66
N PHE A 241 -12.45 28.86 -13.82
CA PHE A 241 -13.10 27.62 -13.38
C PHE A 241 -13.11 26.58 -14.51
N VAL A 242 -12.59 25.38 -14.23
CA VAL A 242 -12.50 24.28 -15.19
C VAL A 242 -13.31 23.09 -14.68
N ASN A 243 -14.32 22.66 -15.44
CA ASN A 243 -15.05 21.43 -15.15
C ASN A 243 -14.22 20.22 -15.59
N VAL A 244 -13.97 19.29 -14.66
CA VAL A 244 -13.21 18.06 -14.91
C VAL A 244 -14.02 16.78 -14.61
N SER A 245 -15.33 16.91 -14.50
CA SER A 245 -16.23 15.75 -14.35
C SER A 245 -16.18 14.86 -15.58
N GLY A 246 -16.06 13.55 -15.39
CA GLY A 246 -15.96 12.60 -16.50
C GLY A 246 -14.67 12.71 -17.31
N GLU A 247 -13.63 13.38 -16.81
CA GLU A 247 -12.33 13.48 -17.47
C GLU A 247 -11.26 12.63 -16.76
N LEU A 248 -10.21 12.27 -17.49
CA LEU A 248 -9.01 11.72 -16.86
C LEU A 248 -8.32 12.84 -16.08
N PHE A 249 -8.43 12.77 -14.75
CA PHE A 249 -7.75 13.66 -13.82
C PHE A 249 -6.86 12.83 -12.90
N ASN A 250 -5.54 12.90 -13.07
CA ASN A 250 -4.59 12.09 -12.29
C ASN A 250 -3.83 12.92 -11.25
N THR A 251 -3.93 12.48 -10.00
CA THR A 251 -3.20 13.04 -8.85
C THR A 251 -2.32 12.02 -8.14
N ILE A 252 -2.29 10.78 -8.64
CA ILE A 252 -1.56 9.67 -8.02
C ILE A 252 -0.09 9.76 -8.41
N HIS A 253 0.75 9.78 -7.39
CA HIS A 253 2.20 9.72 -7.46
C HIS A 253 2.72 8.37 -7.97
N ARG A 254 3.99 8.34 -8.37
CA ARG A 254 4.67 7.13 -8.86
C ARG A 254 4.99 6.19 -7.70
N MET A 255 4.96 4.88 -7.96
CA MET A 255 5.31 3.83 -6.97
C MET A 255 6.53 3.01 -7.41
N ASP A 256 7.31 3.54 -8.35
CA ASP A 256 8.59 2.98 -8.80
C ASP A 256 9.72 3.99 -8.52
N ALA A 257 10.91 3.76 -9.09
CA ALA A 257 12.08 4.61 -8.83
C ALA A 257 11.85 6.10 -9.17
N GLU A 258 10.85 6.44 -9.99
CA GLU A 258 10.53 7.84 -10.30
C GLU A 258 9.92 8.59 -9.10
N ILE A 259 9.48 7.90 -8.04
CA ILE A 259 9.01 8.56 -6.81
C ILE A 259 10.08 9.48 -6.21
N PHE A 260 11.36 9.14 -6.37
CA PHE A 260 12.47 9.96 -5.89
C PHE A 260 12.56 11.29 -6.66
N ASN A 261 12.17 11.32 -7.93
CA ASN A 261 12.11 12.56 -8.71
C ASN A 261 10.97 13.46 -8.25
N GLU A 262 9.81 12.89 -7.91
CA GLU A 262 8.67 13.64 -7.34
C GLU A 262 9.04 14.23 -5.97
N ILE A 263 9.67 13.44 -5.10
CA ILE A 263 10.16 13.92 -3.80
C ILE A 263 11.22 15.02 -3.98
N ASN A 264 12.19 14.81 -4.88
CA ASN A 264 13.21 15.79 -5.17
C ASN A 264 12.61 17.12 -5.68
N ALA A 265 11.60 17.07 -6.55
CA ALA A 265 10.95 18.27 -7.07
C ALA A 265 10.41 19.18 -5.94
N VAL A 266 9.81 18.58 -4.90
CA VAL A 266 9.35 19.32 -3.72
C VAL A 266 10.53 19.85 -2.90
N VAL A 267 11.56 19.05 -2.65
CA VAL A 267 12.78 19.49 -1.92
C VAL A 267 13.44 20.69 -2.59
N GLN A 268 13.53 20.69 -3.92
CA GLN A 268 14.09 21.82 -4.65
C GLN A 268 13.24 23.08 -4.50
N ARG A 269 11.91 22.95 -4.58
CA ARG A 269 10.97 24.08 -4.56
C ARG A 269 10.79 24.67 -3.16
N GLU A 270 10.63 23.85 -2.14
CA GLU A 270 10.08 24.28 -0.84
C GLU A 270 11.15 24.53 0.24
N PRO A 271 10.91 25.42 1.22
CA PRO A 271 11.79 25.59 2.37
C PRO A 271 11.92 24.30 3.20
N LEU A 272 13.15 23.96 3.58
CA LEU A 272 13.44 22.75 4.36
C LEU A 272 12.89 22.80 5.80
N MET A 273 12.68 23.99 6.36
CA MET A 273 12.08 24.16 7.70
C MET A 273 10.69 23.55 7.82
N GLY A 274 10.00 23.35 6.70
CA GLY A 274 8.71 22.70 6.64
C GLY A 274 8.78 21.17 6.77
N GLU A 275 9.97 20.57 6.85
CA GLU A 275 10.13 19.12 7.08
C GLU A 275 11.12 18.81 8.22
N ARG A 276 10.99 17.62 8.81
CA ARG A 276 11.81 17.13 9.91
C ARG A 276 13.24 16.82 9.42
N PRO A 277 14.29 17.22 10.18
CA PRO A 277 15.68 16.94 9.82
C PRO A 277 16.00 15.45 9.60
N GLU A 278 15.29 14.54 10.26
CA GLU A 278 15.52 13.09 10.14
C GLU A 278 15.18 12.58 8.74
N LEU A 279 14.03 12.99 8.17
CA LEU A 279 13.67 12.63 6.80
C LEU A 279 14.61 13.30 5.80
N LEU A 280 14.94 14.58 6.02
CA LEU A 280 15.89 15.31 5.18
C LEU A 280 17.28 14.64 5.19
N GLY A 281 17.70 14.06 6.31
CA GLY A 281 18.94 13.28 6.41
C GLY A 281 18.92 12.01 5.55
N HIS A 282 17.81 11.28 5.52
CA HIS A 282 17.64 10.12 4.62
C HIS A 282 17.65 10.53 3.15
N LEU A 283 17.00 11.64 2.80
CA LEU A 283 16.99 12.18 1.44
C LEU A 283 18.39 12.63 1.00
N ALA A 284 19.11 13.35 1.86
CA ALA A 284 20.47 13.80 1.58
C ALA A 284 21.43 12.62 1.39
N ALA A 285 21.30 11.56 2.19
CA ALA A 285 22.14 10.36 2.09
C ALA A 285 22.03 9.65 0.73
N ILE A 286 20.91 9.79 0.03
CA ILE A 286 20.70 9.23 -1.32
C ILE A 286 20.91 10.26 -2.43
N GLY A 287 21.36 11.47 -2.10
CA GLY A 287 21.69 12.54 -3.05
C GLY A 287 20.55 13.54 -3.34
N ILE A 288 19.43 13.50 -2.61
CA ILE A 288 18.36 14.49 -2.72
C ILE A 288 18.64 15.62 -1.72
N GLU A 289 19.18 16.73 -2.23
CA GLU A 289 19.56 17.89 -1.44
C GLU A 289 19.11 19.19 -2.13
N LYS A 290 18.59 20.14 -1.35
CA LYS A 290 18.14 21.43 -1.90
C LYS A 290 19.30 22.17 -2.58
N GLY A 291 19.06 22.63 -3.81
CA GLY A 291 20.05 23.33 -4.64
C GLY A 291 21.02 22.42 -5.38
N LYS A 292 20.91 21.10 -5.26
CA LYS A 292 21.73 20.12 -6.00
C LYS A 292 20.87 19.34 -6.99
N GLU A 293 21.45 19.07 -8.16
CA GLU A 293 20.84 18.18 -9.14
C GLU A 293 20.82 16.75 -8.59
N PHE A 294 19.66 16.08 -8.69
CA PHE A 294 19.52 14.68 -8.33
C PHE A 294 19.87 13.81 -9.54
N SER A 295 21.10 13.28 -9.53
CA SER A 295 21.63 12.43 -10.61
C SER A 295 22.30 11.17 -10.03
N PRO A 296 21.51 10.17 -9.59
CA PRO A 296 22.06 8.96 -9.02
C PRO A 296 22.93 8.21 -10.03
N ASP A 297 24.12 7.79 -9.60
CA ASP A 297 25.06 7.05 -10.43
C ASP A 297 24.59 5.62 -10.73
N THR A 298 25.34 4.90 -11.57
CA THR A 298 25.00 3.53 -11.99
C THR A 298 24.94 2.53 -10.83
N ARG A 299 25.60 2.81 -9.71
CA ARG A 299 25.55 1.98 -8.50
C ARG A 299 24.28 2.26 -7.70
N MET A 300 23.89 3.52 -7.57
CA MET A 300 22.74 3.96 -6.77
C MET A 300 21.40 3.64 -7.46
N GLN A 301 21.31 3.73 -8.78
CA GLN A 301 20.08 3.44 -9.54
C GLN A 301 19.40 2.10 -9.20
N PRO A 302 20.10 0.94 -9.20
CA PRO A 302 19.48 -0.33 -8.80
C PRO A 302 19.07 -0.37 -7.32
N ILE A 303 19.77 0.33 -6.43
CA ILE A 303 19.43 0.43 -5.00
C ILE A 303 18.11 1.19 -4.82
N LEU A 304 17.98 2.35 -5.47
CA LEU A 304 16.75 3.14 -5.46
C LEU A 304 15.58 2.35 -6.03
N LYS A 305 15.78 1.64 -7.16
CA LYS A 305 14.74 0.79 -7.74
C LYS A 305 14.29 -0.32 -6.79
N ALA A 306 15.22 -0.99 -6.12
CA ALA A 306 14.90 -2.02 -5.13
C ALA A 306 14.16 -1.43 -3.91
N ALA A 307 14.59 -0.27 -3.42
CA ALA A 307 13.98 0.42 -2.30
C ALA A 307 12.55 0.89 -2.62
N ALA A 308 12.32 1.46 -3.79
CA ALA A 308 10.98 1.84 -4.26
C ALA A 308 10.04 0.64 -4.36
N ALA A 309 10.52 -0.48 -4.95
CA ALA A 309 9.74 -1.72 -5.02
C ALA A 309 9.39 -2.26 -3.61
N ALA A 310 10.37 -2.28 -2.70
CA ALA A 310 10.14 -2.71 -1.32
C ALA A 310 9.14 -1.80 -0.59
N GLY A 311 9.28 -0.48 -0.74
CA GLY A 311 8.37 0.49 -0.15
C GLY A 311 6.95 0.35 -0.67
N ALA A 312 6.79 0.17 -1.99
CA ALA A 312 5.50 -0.04 -2.64
C ALA A 312 4.77 -1.29 -2.15
N VAL A 313 5.48 -2.41 -1.96
CA VAL A 313 4.90 -3.63 -1.38
C VAL A 313 4.59 -3.44 0.10
N THR A 314 5.42 -2.69 0.82
CA THR A 314 5.23 -2.43 2.25
C THR A 314 3.96 -1.65 2.51
N VAL A 315 3.77 -0.49 1.88
CA VAL A 315 2.55 0.33 2.10
C VAL A 315 1.27 -0.41 1.70
N LYS A 316 1.33 -1.21 0.62
CA LYS A 316 0.21 -2.11 0.21
C LYS A 316 -0.09 -3.15 1.28
N THR A 317 0.93 -3.75 1.87
CA THR A 317 0.77 -4.76 2.92
C THR A 317 0.22 -4.15 4.20
N VAL A 318 0.79 -3.02 4.63
CA VAL A 318 0.37 -2.34 5.87
C VAL A 318 -1.08 -1.89 5.79
N ILE A 319 -1.53 -1.30 4.67
CA ILE A 319 -2.94 -0.85 4.56
C ILE A 319 -3.93 -2.00 4.36
N SER A 320 -3.53 -3.09 3.68
CA SER A 320 -4.48 -4.18 3.38
C SER A 320 -4.58 -5.21 4.49
N LYS A 321 -3.48 -5.45 5.22
CA LYS A 321 -3.39 -6.45 6.28
C LYS A 321 -2.49 -5.95 7.42
N PRO A 322 -2.91 -4.91 8.16
CA PRO A 322 -2.12 -4.35 9.25
C PRO A 322 -1.94 -5.37 10.38
N ARG A 323 -0.73 -5.38 10.95
CA ARG A 323 -0.40 -6.14 12.16
C ARG A 323 -0.78 -5.42 13.45
N ASP A 324 -0.86 -4.10 13.39
CA ASP A 324 -1.18 -3.27 14.54
C ASP A 324 -2.71 -3.23 14.73
N GLU A 325 -3.17 -3.74 15.86
CA GLU A 325 -4.60 -3.84 16.19
C GLU A 325 -5.31 -2.48 16.20
N ARG A 326 -4.58 -1.36 16.38
CA ARG A 326 -5.15 -0.01 16.36
C ARG A 326 -5.74 0.38 15.01
N PHE A 327 -5.38 -0.32 13.94
CA PHE A 327 -6.01 -0.13 12.63
C PHE A 327 -7.45 -0.61 12.59
N TYR A 328 -7.88 -1.51 13.47
CA TYR A 328 -9.22 -2.07 13.40
C TYR A 328 -10.18 -1.27 14.27
N TRP A 329 -11.36 -0.97 13.75
CA TRP A 329 -12.43 -0.38 14.55
C TRP A 329 -12.87 -1.34 15.66
N TYR A 330 -12.85 -2.66 15.40
CA TYR A 330 -13.23 -3.69 16.37
C TYR A 330 -12.13 -4.77 16.41
N PRO A 331 -11.02 -4.53 17.14
CA PRO A 331 -9.87 -5.43 17.18
C PRO A 331 -10.25 -6.86 17.60
N GLY A 332 -9.76 -7.85 16.86
CA GLY A 332 -10.02 -9.28 17.12
C GLY A 332 -11.41 -9.77 16.70
N GLU A 333 -12.32 -8.88 16.28
CA GLU A 333 -13.70 -9.23 15.93
C GLU A 333 -14.11 -8.88 14.50
N SER A 334 -13.39 -7.98 13.83
CA SER A 334 -13.77 -7.41 12.55
C SER A 334 -12.58 -7.03 11.70
N TYR A 335 -12.71 -7.13 10.37
CA TYR A 335 -11.71 -6.65 9.42
C TYR A 335 -11.92 -5.19 9.00
N TRP A 336 -12.93 -4.50 9.53
CA TRP A 336 -13.15 -3.08 9.28
C TRP A 336 -12.09 -2.21 9.94
N GLN A 337 -11.36 -1.47 9.11
CA GLN A 337 -10.20 -0.66 9.49
C GLN A 337 -10.50 0.84 9.53
N THR A 338 -9.75 1.57 10.34
CA THR A 338 -9.70 3.03 10.42
C THR A 338 -8.42 3.57 9.77
N ALA A 339 -8.56 4.73 9.13
CA ALA A 339 -7.42 5.46 8.55
C ALA A 339 -6.65 6.27 9.63
N PHE A 340 -7.25 6.45 10.81
CA PHE A 340 -6.73 7.27 11.90
C PHE A 340 -6.62 6.46 13.20
N PRO A 341 -5.76 5.43 13.24
CA PRO A 341 -5.50 4.70 14.48
C PRO A 341 -5.07 5.68 15.59
N GLY A 342 -5.61 5.50 16.78
CA GLY A 342 -5.41 6.42 17.91
C GLY A 342 -6.11 7.79 17.78
N GLY A 343 -6.95 8.01 16.76
CA GLY A 343 -7.66 9.27 16.57
C GLY A 343 -6.74 10.45 16.20
N ALA A 344 -5.56 10.17 15.67
CA ALA A 344 -4.54 11.17 15.35
C ALA A 344 -4.37 11.34 13.83
N TYR A 345 -4.71 12.52 13.31
CA TYR A 345 -4.50 12.87 11.90
C TYR A 345 -3.03 13.07 11.52
N THR A 346 -2.14 13.17 12.52
CA THR A 346 -0.68 13.24 12.35
C THR A 346 0.00 11.87 12.48
N TRP A 347 -0.76 10.85 12.93
CA TRP A 347 -0.25 9.54 13.36
C TRP A 347 0.85 9.64 14.43
N GLU A 348 0.84 10.71 15.23
CA GLU A 348 1.63 10.81 16.44
C GLU A 348 0.81 10.24 17.60
N ILE A 349 1.24 9.10 18.13
CA ILE A 349 0.56 8.37 19.19
C ILE A 349 1.56 8.21 20.33
N ASP A 350 1.18 8.62 21.54
CA ASP A 350 2.01 8.54 22.75
C ASP A 350 3.41 9.18 22.59
N GLY A 351 3.48 10.29 21.83
CA GLY A 351 4.71 11.04 21.59
C GLY A 351 5.62 10.46 20.50
N ALA A 352 5.17 9.43 19.76
CA ALA A 352 5.91 8.84 18.66
C ALA A 352 5.11 8.86 17.35
N THR A 353 5.75 9.19 16.23
CA THR A 353 5.15 9.03 14.90
C THR A 353 5.10 7.55 14.54
N VAL A 354 3.92 7.04 14.17
CA VAL A 354 3.78 5.70 13.61
C VAL A 354 3.96 5.76 12.08
N HIS A 355 5.23 5.70 11.66
CA HIS A 355 5.65 5.94 10.28
C HIS A 355 4.95 5.05 9.26
N ASP A 356 4.89 3.75 9.51
CA ASP A 356 4.30 2.76 8.59
C ASP A 356 2.82 3.07 8.29
N ILE A 357 2.09 3.52 9.32
CA ILE A 357 0.67 3.87 9.21
C ILE A 357 0.49 5.12 8.37
N ARG A 358 1.30 6.15 8.64
CA ARG A 358 1.26 7.38 7.86
C ARG A 358 1.61 7.14 6.40
N ALA A 359 2.64 6.35 6.13
CA ALA A 359 3.01 5.96 4.77
C ALA A 359 1.87 5.21 4.07
N ALA A 360 1.26 4.24 4.76
CA ALA A 360 0.10 3.49 4.28
C ALA A 360 -1.12 4.39 4.02
N PHE A 361 -1.38 5.38 4.88
CA PHE A 361 -2.43 6.37 4.66
C PHE A 361 -2.19 7.16 3.38
N HIS A 362 -1.02 7.78 3.21
CA HIS A 362 -0.74 8.61 2.02
C HIS A 362 -0.60 7.80 0.72
N PHE A 363 -0.42 6.48 0.82
CA PHE A 363 -0.58 5.57 -0.31
C PHE A 363 -2.07 5.37 -0.68
N TYR A 364 -2.95 5.31 0.31
CA TYR A 364 -4.37 4.93 0.18
C TYR A 364 -5.34 6.11 0.00
N ALA A 365 -5.08 7.20 0.70
CA ALA A 365 -5.95 8.34 0.84
C ALA A 365 -5.15 9.66 0.80
N THR A 366 -5.89 10.75 0.65
CA THR A 366 -5.35 12.10 0.59
C THR A 366 -6.16 13.05 1.47
N GLY A 367 -5.62 14.23 1.72
CA GLY A 367 -6.16 15.24 2.63
C GLY A 367 -5.94 14.88 4.10
N ILE A 368 -5.38 15.81 4.87
CA ILE A 368 -5.32 15.67 6.32
C ILE A 368 -5.88 16.91 7.03
N THR A 369 -6.67 16.66 8.06
CA THR A 369 -7.25 17.68 8.93
C THR A 369 -7.60 17.04 10.27
N PRO A 370 -7.49 17.79 11.40
CA PRO A 370 -8.03 17.34 12.68
C PRO A 370 -9.49 16.88 12.60
N ALA A 371 -10.30 17.52 11.75
CA ALA A 371 -11.72 17.21 11.60
C ALA A 371 -12.02 15.76 11.19
N MET A 372 -11.12 15.10 10.46
CA MET A 372 -11.30 13.71 10.02
C MET A 372 -10.99 12.68 11.11
N ALA A 373 -10.15 13.03 12.09
CA ALA A 373 -9.73 12.13 13.16
C ALA A 373 -10.49 12.35 14.48
N LEU A 374 -11.12 13.51 14.66
CA LEU A 374 -11.83 13.86 15.89
C LEU A 374 -13.27 13.31 15.93
N LYS A 375 -13.70 12.88 17.11
CA LYS A 375 -15.10 12.55 17.41
C LYS A 375 -15.98 13.80 17.26
N LYS A 376 -16.83 13.82 16.24
CA LYS A 376 -17.80 14.89 15.96
C LYS A 376 -19.20 14.31 15.77
N VAL A 377 -19.91 14.11 16.87
CA VAL A 377 -21.26 13.52 16.84
C VAL A 377 -22.20 14.37 15.98
N GLY A 378 -22.85 13.73 15.01
CA GLY A 378 -23.83 14.33 14.11
C GLY A 378 -23.27 15.33 13.10
N LYS A 379 -21.93 15.42 12.94
CA LYS A 379 -21.25 16.33 11.99
C LYS A 379 -20.10 15.64 11.27
N GLY A 380 -19.86 16.02 10.02
CA GLY A 380 -18.76 15.46 9.23
C GLY A 380 -19.02 14.02 8.79
N SER A 381 -17.95 13.23 8.63
CA SER A 381 -18.03 11.85 8.18
C SER A 381 -17.08 10.95 8.99
N GLN A 382 -17.41 9.66 9.08
CA GLN A 382 -16.51 8.61 9.54
C GLN A 382 -16.38 7.53 8.47
N TYR A 383 -15.25 6.84 8.52
CA TYR A 383 -14.80 5.94 7.46
C TYR A 383 -14.37 4.61 8.09
N ALA A 384 -14.89 3.52 7.56
CA ALA A 384 -14.37 2.19 7.78
C ALA A 384 -14.07 1.54 6.44
N PHE A 385 -12.90 0.94 6.29
CA PHE A 385 -12.50 0.32 5.03
C PHE A 385 -12.02 -1.11 5.24
N THR A 386 -12.06 -1.92 4.18
CA THR A 386 -11.47 -3.26 4.20
C THR A 386 -11.03 -3.69 2.80
N TYR A 387 -10.00 -4.53 2.78
CA TYR A 387 -9.47 -5.22 1.60
C TYR A 387 -9.85 -6.70 1.57
N VAL A 388 -10.46 -7.21 2.63
CA VAL A 388 -10.64 -8.64 2.87
C VAL A 388 -12.07 -9.00 3.24
N ASP A 389 -12.43 -10.26 2.99
CA ASP A 389 -13.67 -10.88 3.43
C ASP A 389 -13.62 -11.32 4.90
N SER A 390 -14.71 -11.91 5.39
CA SER A 390 -14.89 -12.41 6.75
C SER A 390 -13.92 -13.52 7.16
N ASN A 391 -13.14 -14.07 6.22
CA ASN A 391 -12.11 -15.07 6.47
C ASN A 391 -10.69 -14.49 6.30
N GLY A 392 -10.57 -13.18 6.09
CA GLY A 392 -9.29 -12.51 5.86
C GLY A 392 -8.70 -12.73 4.46
N ASN A 393 -9.49 -13.22 3.50
CA ASN A 393 -9.04 -13.37 2.11
C ASN A 393 -9.23 -12.06 1.34
N PRO A 394 -8.31 -11.70 0.42
CA PRO A 394 -8.49 -10.54 -0.44
C PRO A 394 -9.79 -10.59 -1.25
N LEU A 395 -10.46 -9.45 -1.36
CA LEU A 395 -11.67 -9.30 -2.16
C LEU A 395 -11.34 -9.38 -3.66
N ASP A 396 -11.80 -10.46 -4.29
CA ASP A 396 -11.65 -10.78 -5.72
C ASP A 396 -12.92 -10.42 -6.49
N GLY A 397 -12.82 -9.51 -7.47
CA GLY A 397 -13.94 -9.00 -8.25
C GLY A 397 -14.61 -10.02 -9.19
N SER A 398 -14.07 -11.23 -9.29
CA SER A 398 -14.66 -12.37 -10.01
C SER A 398 -15.69 -13.13 -9.16
N LYS A 399 -15.81 -12.81 -7.86
CA LYS A 399 -16.70 -13.48 -6.92
C LYS A 399 -17.84 -12.56 -6.49
N THR A 400 -18.89 -13.17 -5.93
CA THR A 400 -20.02 -12.46 -5.34
C THR A 400 -19.92 -12.49 -3.82
N TYR A 401 -20.01 -11.32 -3.21
CA TYR A 401 -20.00 -11.11 -1.78
C TYR A 401 -21.28 -10.41 -1.33
N LYS A 402 -21.56 -10.49 -0.03
CA LYS A 402 -22.63 -9.77 0.64
C LYS A 402 -22.12 -9.17 1.93
N VAL A 403 -22.56 -7.97 2.26
CA VAL A 403 -22.46 -7.39 3.60
C VAL A 403 -23.87 -7.11 4.13
N ASN A 404 -24.14 -7.51 5.36
CA ASN A 404 -25.32 -7.06 6.07
C ASN A 404 -24.98 -5.75 6.82
N VAL A 405 -25.76 -4.70 6.58
CA VAL A 405 -25.73 -3.46 7.35
C VAL A 405 -26.85 -3.54 8.38
N PRO A 406 -26.55 -3.74 9.68
CA PRO A 406 -27.60 -3.90 10.68
C PRO A 406 -28.48 -2.66 10.78
N LYS A 407 -29.72 -2.84 11.24
CA LYS A 407 -30.65 -1.75 11.50
C LYS A 407 -30.06 -0.69 12.46
N ASP A 408 -30.71 0.46 12.52
CA ASP A 408 -30.32 1.58 13.40
C ASP A 408 -28.90 2.09 13.08
N VAL A 409 -28.56 2.17 11.78
CA VAL A 409 -27.25 2.63 11.29
C VAL A 409 -26.91 4.00 11.90
N PRO A 410 -25.70 4.18 12.49
CA PRO A 410 -25.32 5.40 13.21
C PRO A 410 -24.93 6.55 12.26
N ALA A 411 -25.79 6.84 11.29
CA ALA A 411 -25.67 7.96 10.37
C ALA A 411 -26.89 8.86 10.51
N LYS A 412 -26.69 10.12 10.90
CA LYS A 412 -27.73 11.13 10.96
C LYS A 412 -28.27 11.46 9.57
N ASP A 413 -27.39 11.50 8.58
CA ASP A 413 -27.73 11.95 7.23
C ASP A 413 -27.95 10.73 6.31
N PHE A 414 -26.90 9.96 6.02
CA PHE A 414 -26.96 8.72 5.23
C PHE A 414 -25.66 7.91 5.37
N TRP A 415 -25.63 6.69 4.83
CA TRP A 415 -24.42 5.88 4.71
C TRP A 415 -24.16 5.46 3.27
N SER A 416 -22.91 5.11 2.93
CA SER A 416 -22.56 4.62 1.58
C SER A 416 -21.38 3.66 1.58
N PHE A 417 -21.36 2.72 0.64
CA PHE A 417 -20.16 2.03 0.18
C PHE A 417 -19.65 2.63 -1.12
N THR A 418 -18.33 2.60 -1.33
CA THR A 418 -17.70 2.93 -2.61
C THR A 418 -16.55 1.96 -2.84
N LEU A 419 -16.47 1.39 -4.04
CA LEU A 419 -15.46 0.41 -4.41
C LEU A 419 -14.27 1.11 -5.06
N TYR A 420 -13.08 0.63 -4.72
CA TYR A 420 -11.81 1.15 -5.20
C TYR A 420 -10.96 0.03 -5.79
N ASP A 421 -10.23 0.38 -6.85
CA ASP A 421 -9.22 -0.48 -7.44
C ASP A 421 -7.99 -0.59 -6.53
N ASN A 422 -7.49 -1.80 -6.28
CA ASN A 422 -6.37 -1.99 -5.35
C ASN A 422 -5.03 -1.41 -5.85
N GLN A 423 -4.85 -1.24 -7.17
CA GLN A 423 -3.60 -0.74 -7.74
C GLN A 423 -3.54 0.78 -7.74
N THR A 424 -4.62 1.47 -8.11
CA THR A 424 -4.70 2.93 -8.20
C THR A 424 -5.31 3.57 -6.95
N ARG A 425 -6.09 2.81 -6.17
CA ARG A 425 -6.86 3.31 -5.01
C ARG A 425 -7.85 4.42 -5.41
N SER A 426 -8.14 4.51 -6.70
CA SER A 426 -9.23 5.30 -7.26
C SER A 426 -10.48 4.46 -7.38
N MET A 427 -11.61 5.12 -7.59
CA MET A 427 -12.89 4.43 -7.76
C MET A 427 -12.76 3.33 -8.83
N LEU A 428 -13.29 2.14 -8.52
CA LEU A 428 -13.23 1.00 -9.42
C LEU A 428 -13.99 1.34 -10.72
N GLN A 429 -13.32 1.23 -11.86
CA GLN A 429 -13.94 1.50 -13.15
C GLN A 429 -14.83 0.33 -13.56
N THR A 430 -16.13 0.55 -13.59
CA THR A 430 -17.18 -0.42 -13.95
C THR A 430 -18.07 0.14 -15.05
N ASP A 431 -19.16 -0.55 -15.41
CA ASP A 431 -20.16 -0.02 -16.36
C ASP A 431 -21.02 1.07 -15.72
N ALA A 432 -21.08 1.12 -14.38
CA ALA A 432 -21.74 2.18 -13.64
C ALA A 432 -20.85 3.42 -13.56
N GLN A 433 -21.44 4.61 -13.67
CA GLN A 433 -20.72 5.87 -13.48
C GLN A 433 -20.09 5.96 -12.08
N PHE A 434 -20.82 5.52 -11.07
CA PHE A 434 -20.37 5.51 -9.68
C PHE A 434 -20.34 4.07 -9.18
N PRO A 435 -19.17 3.53 -8.80
CA PRO A 435 -19.06 2.20 -8.20
C PRO A 435 -19.40 2.29 -6.70
N ALA A 436 -20.60 2.78 -6.39
CA ALA A 436 -21.04 3.12 -5.05
C ALA A 436 -22.51 2.80 -4.86
N ILE A 437 -22.92 2.67 -3.60
CA ILE A 437 -24.32 2.49 -3.19
C ILE A 437 -24.51 3.09 -1.80
N GLY A 438 -25.64 3.71 -1.53
CA GLY A 438 -25.92 4.30 -0.23
C GLY A 438 -27.40 4.38 0.11
N SER A 439 -27.71 4.64 1.38
CA SER A 439 -29.10 4.76 1.85
C SER A 439 -29.84 5.99 1.32
N ASN A 440 -29.13 6.90 0.66
CA ASN A 440 -29.69 8.07 0.00
C ASN A 440 -30.07 7.80 -1.47
N ASP A 441 -29.78 6.61 -1.99
CA ASP A 441 -30.20 6.20 -3.34
C ASP A 441 -31.66 5.74 -3.29
N THR A 442 -32.47 6.19 -4.26
CA THR A 442 -33.93 5.98 -4.23
C THR A 442 -34.34 4.51 -4.37
N ASP A 443 -33.48 3.70 -4.95
CA ASP A 443 -33.81 2.35 -5.37
C ASP A 443 -33.29 1.29 -4.39
N VAL A 444 -32.50 1.67 -3.38
CA VAL A 444 -31.96 0.76 -2.36
C VAL A 444 -33.08 0.29 -1.44
N VAL A 445 -33.22 -1.04 -1.34
CA VAL A 445 -34.30 -1.68 -0.60
C VAL A 445 -33.83 -2.06 0.81
N GLN A 446 -34.57 -1.61 1.82
CA GLN A 446 -34.39 -2.04 3.21
C GLN A 446 -35.12 -3.37 3.46
N ASN A 447 -34.52 -4.25 4.25
CA ASN A 447 -35.13 -5.49 4.70
C ASN A 447 -36.25 -5.22 5.73
N ASP A 448 -37.16 -6.17 5.91
CA ASP A 448 -38.28 -6.07 6.86
C ASP A 448 -37.84 -5.84 8.32
N ASP A 449 -36.64 -6.29 8.69
CA ASP A 449 -36.06 -6.12 10.02
C ASP A 449 -35.35 -4.76 10.22
N GLY A 450 -35.32 -3.93 9.17
CA GLY A 450 -34.66 -2.62 9.14
C GLY A 450 -33.18 -2.66 8.74
N SER A 451 -32.60 -3.83 8.48
CA SER A 451 -31.23 -3.97 7.95
C SER A 451 -31.19 -3.76 6.43
N TYR A 452 -29.98 -3.75 5.85
CA TYR A 452 -29.78 -3.80 4.41
C TYR A 452 -28.81 -4.93 4.07
N ASP A 453 -29.15 -5.76 3.08
CA ASP A 453 -28.18 -6.67 2.46
C ASP A 453 -27.64 -6.00 1.19
N ILE A 454 -26.33 -5.77 1.13
CA ILE A 454 -25.65 -5.15 0.00
C ILE A 454 -24.73 -6.18 -0.65
N TYR A 455 -24.83 -6.32 -1.96
CA TYR A 455 -24.10 -7.31 -2.75
C TYR A 455 -23.00 -6.65 -3.59
N PHE A 456 -21.89 -7.35 -3.73
CA PHE A 456 -20.77 -6.95 -4.59
C PHE A 456 -20.44 -8.11 -5.51
N GLY A 457 -20.46 -7.91 -6.82
CA GLY A 457 -20.19 -9.00 -7.77
C GLY A 457 -20.15 -8.51 -9.21
N PRO A 458 -19.64 -9.31 -10.15
CA PRO A 458 -19.55 -8.89 -11.56
C PRO A 458 -20.91 -8.75 -12.23
N THR A 459 -21.91 -9.48 -11.72
CA THR A 459 -23.32 -9.40 -12.11
C THR A 459 -24.18 -9.34 -10.84
N ALA A 460 -25.35 -8.69 -10.97
CA ALA A 460 -26.31 -8.65 -9.87
C ALA A 460 -26.86 -10.06 -9.60
N PRO A 461 -26.92 -10.49 -8.32
CA PRO A 461 -27.71 -11.66 -7.96
C PRO A 461 -29.19 -11.45 -8.30
N GLU A 462 -29.89 -12.51 -8.71
CA GLU A 462 -31.30 -12.44 -9.11
C GLU A 462 -32.17 -11.81 -8.02
N GLY A 463 -32.89 -10.73 -8.37
CA GLY A 463 -33.77 -10.01 -7.47
C GLY A 463 -33.06 -9.10 -6.46
N LYS A 464 -31.74 -8.88 -6.63
CA LYS A 464 -30.90 -8.01 -5.78
C LYS A 464 -30.31 -6.83 -6.54
N GLU A 465 -30.83 -6.52 -7.72
CA GLU A 465 -30.33 -5.47 -8.62
C GLU A 465 -30.29 -4.09 -7.94
N SER A 466 -31.29 -3.78 -7.11
CA SER A 466 -31.39 -2.56 -6.30
C SER A 466 -30.32 -2.41 -5.22
N ASN A 467 -29.72 -3.52 -4.78
CA ASN A 467 -28.83 -3.57 -3.62
C ASN A 467 -27.44 -4.09 -4.02
N TRP A 468 -27.01 -3.85 -5.26
CA TRP A 468 -25.81 -4.42 -5.82
C TRP A 468 -24.87 -3.35 -6.38
N VAL A 469 -23.56 -3.59 -6.22
CA VAL A 469 -22.50 -2.81 -6.88
C VAL A 469 -21.62 -3.74 -7.70
N GLN A 470 -21.38 -3.34 -8.95
CA GLN A 470 -20.58 -4.10 -9.89
C GLN A 470 -19.11 -4.19 -9.43
N THR A 471 -18.53 -5.39 -9.54
CA THR A 471 -17.09 -5.64 -9.44
C THR A 471 -16.53 -6.08 -10.80
N VAL A 472 -15.21 -6.16 -10.92
CA VAL A 472 -14.55 -6.49 -12.20
C VAL A 472 -13.81 -7.83 -12.08
N PRO A 473 -14.14 -8.85 -12.89
CA PRO A 473 -13.39 -10.11 -12.93
C PRO A 473 -11.89 -9.90 -13.19
N GLY A 474 -11.05 -10.69 -12.54
CA GLY A 474 -9.58 -10.58 -12.62
C GLY A 474 -8.97 -9.39 -11.87
N LYS A 475 -9.77 -8.57 -11.17
CA LYS A 475 -9.27 -7.45 -10.36
C LYS A 475 -9.59 -7.64 -8.88
N GLY A 476 -8.61 -7.34 -8.03
CA GLY A 476 -8.86 -7.14 -6.61
C GLY A 476 -9.44 -5.75 -6.34
N TRP A 477 -10.31 -5.65 -5.34
CA TRP A 477 -10.91 -4.38 -4.92
C TRP A 477 -10.85 -4.19 -3.40
N ASN A 478 -11.13 -2.98 -2.95
CA ASN A 478 -11.37 -2.63 -1.56
C ASN A 478 -12.57 -1.68 -1.49
N THR A 479 -13.13 -1.47 -0.31
CA THR A 479 -14.29 -0.60 -0.14
C THR A 479 -14.17 0.25 1.10
N ILE A 480 -14.77 1.43 1.04
CA ILE A 480 -14.97 2.31 2.19
C ILE A 480 -16.47 2.41 2.48
N PHE A 481 -16.86 1.96 3.68
CA PHE A 481 -18.12 2.29 4.31
C PHE A 481 -18.03 3.68 4.97
N ARG A 482 -18.92 4.60 4.57
CA ARG A 482 -18.96 5.98 5.06
C ARG A 482 -20.24 6.22 5.83
N LEU A 483 -20.11 6.84 7.00
CA LEU A 483 -21.22 7.38 7.79
C LEU A 483 -21.20 8.90 7.69
N TYR A 484 -22.29 9.50 7.22
CA TYR A 484 -22.47 10.95 7.18
C TYR A 484 -23.29 11.40 8.39
N GLY A 485 -22.73 12.33 9.16
CA GLY A 485 -23.27 12.70 10.47
C GLY A 485 -23.22 11.54 11.47
N PRO A 486 -22.03 10.98 11.75
CA PRO A 486 -21.86 9.79 12.61
C PRO A 486 -22.46 10.00 14.01
N LEU A 487 -23.22 9.03 14.51
CA LEU A 487 -23.86 9.08 15.83
C LEU A 487 -23.02 8.41 16.93
N GLU A 488 -23.43 8.58 18.19
CA GLU A 488 -22.69 8.11 19.37
C GLU A 488 -22.36 6.61 19.33
N THR A 489 -23.31 5.79 18.85
CA THR A 489 -23.19 4.33 18.79
C THR A 489 -22.09 3.83 17.85
N TRP A 490 -21.60 4.68 16.94
CA TRP A 490 -20.37 4.42 16.18
C TRP A 490 -19.12 4.58 17.04
N PHE A 491 -19.07 5.67 17.80
CA PHE A 491 -17.87 6.07 18.55
C PHE A 491 -17.67 5.26 19.83
N ASP A 492 -18.75 4.84 20.48
CA ASP A 492 -18.69 3.91 21.61
C ASP A 492 -18.58 2.44 21.17
N GLN A 493 -18.56 2.19 19.85
CA GLN A 493 -18.41 0.88 19.22
C GLN A 493 -19.50 -0.14 19.62
N THR A 494 -20.69 0.34 19.98
CA THR A 494 -21.86 -0.52 20.28
C THR A 494 -22.63 -0.96 19.04
N TRP A 495 -22.41 -0.29 17.90
CA TRP A 495 -22.90 -0.70 16.58
C TRP A 495 -21.73 -0.94 15.64
N LYS A 496 -21.79 -2.01 14.82
CA LYS A 496 -20.81 -2.28 13.75
C LYS A 496 -21.49 -2.81 12.48
N PRO A 497 -20.98 -2.51 11.28
CA PRO A 497 -21.43 -3.19 10.07
C PRO A 497 -21.07 -4.68 10.15
N GLY A 498 -21.80 -5.54 9.43
CA GLY A 498 -21.42 -6.93 9.26
C GLY A 498 -20.10 -7.06 8.48
N GLU A 499 -19.49 -8.23 8.53
CA GLU A 499 -18.33 -8.54 7.69
C GLU A 499 -18.78 -8.76 6.23
N ILE A 500 -17.84 -8.61 5.29
CA ILE A 500 -18.08 -8.96 3.89
C ILE A 500 -17.95 -10.48 3.75
N GLU A 501 -19.06 -11.16 3.49
CA GLU A 501 -19.13 -12.62 3.36
C GLU A 501 -19.10 -13.05 1.90
N LEU A 502 -18.30 -14.07 1.58
CA LEU A 502 -18.35 -14.73 0.27
C LEU A 502 -19.68 -15.48 0.12
N VAL A 503 -20.46 -15.16 -0.92
CA VAL A 503 -21.74 -15.83 -1.23
C VAL A 503 -21.54 -16.93 -2.24
N SER A 504 -20.85 -16.61 -3.35
CA SER A 504 -20.63 -17.56 -4.44
C SER A 504 -19.47 -17.11 -5.33
N PHE A 505 -18.93 -18.05 -6.08
CA PHE A 505 -18.11 -17.75 -7.25
C PHE A 505 -19.06 -17.38 -8.39
N ALA A 506 -18.73 -16.39 -9.22
CA ALA A 506 -19.60 -16.02 -10.33
C ALA A 506 -19.86 -17.25 -11.23
N ALA A 507 -21.13 -17.48 -11.55
CA ALA A 507 -21.60 -18.61 -12.34
C ALA A 507 -21.25 -18.41 -13.83
N ASP A 508 -19.96 -18.50 -14.14
CA ASP A 508 -19.41 -18.80 -15.48
C ASP A 508 -17.87 -18.80 -15.48
N THR A 509 -17.21 -18.60 -14.34
CA THR A 509 -15.74 -18.61 -14.25
C THR A 509 -15.16 -19.90 -13.68
N ALA A 510 -15.89 -21.02 -13.70
CA ALA A 510 -15.27 -22.35 -13.51
C ALA A 510 -14.15 -22.62 -14.56
N ALA A 511 -14.06 -21.80 -15.61
CA ALA A 511 -12.95 -21.76 -16.57
C ALA A 511 -11.90 -20.65 -16.33
N GLN A 512 -12.04 -19.80 -15.32
CA GLN A 512 -11.14 -18.63 -15.08
C GLN A 512 -10.75 -18.37 -13.62
N THR A 513 -11.31 -19.07 -12.63
CA THR A 513 -10.85 -18.98 -11.23
C THR A 513 -9.70 -19.93 -10.93
N ALA A 514 -8.51 -19.54 -11.37
CA ALA A 514 -7.31 -19.67 -10.58
C ALA A 514 -6.58 -18.34 -10.72
N ASN A 515 -6.15 -17.72 -9.61
CA ASN A 515 -5.03 -16.78 -9.68
C ASN A 515 -3.85 -17.59 -10.22
N SER A 516 -3.70 -17.65 -11.55
CA SER A 516 -2.59 -18.37 -12.15
C SER A 516 -1.38 -17.51 -11.92
N GLU A 517 -0.50 -17.99 -11.04
CA GLU A 517 0.92 -17.77 -11.22
C GLU A 517 1.19 -18.04 -12.71
N SER A 518 1.45 -16.98 -13.50
CA SER A 518 1.58 -17.15 -14.94
C SER A 518 2.83 -17.99 -15.22
N ALA A 519 2.85 -18.69 -16.36
CA ALA A 519 4.05 -19.43 -16.77
C ALA A 519 5.28 -18.52 -16.80
N GLU A 520 5.12 -17.24 -17.16
CA GLU A 520 6.17 -16.22 -17.14
C GLU A 520 6.67 -15.90 -15.72
N ASP A 521 5.77 -15.71 -14.74
CA ASP A 521 6.14 -15.45 -13.35
C ASP A 521 6.84 -16.64 -12.71
N ILE A 522 6.33 -17.86 -12.96
CA ILE A 522 6.95 -19.10 -12.50
C ILE A 522 8.33 -19.25 -13.16
N THR A 523 8.44 -18.99 -14.48
CA THR A 523 9.70 -19.00 -15.24
C THR A 523 10.72 -18.02 -14.67
N LEU A 524 10.30 -16.79 -14.37
CA LEU A 524 11.18 -15.77 -13.82
C LEU A 524 11.75 -16.23 -12.47
N ARG A 525 10.89 -16.68 -11.56
CA ARG A 525 11.29 -17.08 -10.20
C ARG A 525 12.11 -18.36 -10.20
N ILE A 526 11.76 -19.37 -10.99
CA ILE A 526 12.56 -20.60 -11.10
C ILE A 526 13.94 -20.32 -11.73
N THR A 527 14.03 -19.34 -12.64
CA THR A 527 15.28 -18.97 -13.31
C THR A 527 16.17 -18.12 -12.42
N VAL A 528 15.60 -17.14 -11.70
CA VAL A 528 16.32 -16.18 -10.86
C VAL A 528 16.63 -16.76 -9.48
N ASP A 529 15.63 -17.31 -8.80
CA ASP A 529 15.73 -17.76 -7.40
C ASP A 529 16.03 -19.26 -7.28
N GLY A 530 15.95 -20.00 -8.39
CA GLY A 530 16.09 -21.46 -8.40
C GLY A 530 14.91 -22.21 -7.78
N ARG A 531 13.87 -21.50 -7.31
CA ARG A 531 12.67 -22.09 -6.71
C ARG A 531 11.46 -21.15 -6.73
N VAL A 532 10.27 -21.70 -6.56
CA VAL A 532 9.01 -20.96 -6.46
C VAL A 532 8.00 -21.70 -5.60
N SER A 533 7.44 -21.03 -4.58
CA SER A 533 6.31 -21.55 -3.80
C SER A 533 5.01 -21.36 -4.59
N ILE A 534 4.22 -22.43 -4.67
CA ILE A 534 2.97 -22.57 -5.42
C ILE A 534 1.82 -22.68 -4.41
N TYR A 535 0.91 -21.72 -4.43
CA TYR A 535 -0.27 -21.69 -3.54
C TYR A 535 -1.59 -22.00 -4.26
N GLY A 536 -1.57 -21.98 -5.60
CA GLY A 536 -2.75 -22.26 -6.41
C GLY A 536 -3.11 -23.75 -6.50
N VAL A 537 -2.24 -24.66 -6.04
CA VAL A 537 -2.56 -26.10 -5.93
C VAL A 537 -3.10 -26.40 -4.54
N GLN A 538 -4.39 -26.67 -4.45
CA GLN A 538 -5.09 -26.89 -3.18
C GLN A 538 -5.39 -28.37 -2.96
N PHE A 539 -5.42 -28.79 -1.69
CA PHE A 539 -5.72 -30.15 -1.28
C PHE A 539 -6.80 -30.17 -0.21
N ASP A 540 -7.63 -31.22 -0.20
CA ASP A 540 -8.49 -31.53 0.94
C ASP A 540 -7.67 -31.67 2.24
N THR A 541 -8.31 -31.41 3.38
CA THR A 541 -7.68 -31.55 4.70
C THR A 541 -7.19 -32.99 4.90
N ALA A 542 -5.92 -33.17 5.30
CA ALA A 542 -5.27 -34.47 5.45
C ALA A 542 -5.35 -35.39 4.20
N SER A 543 -5.50 -34.81 3.01
CA SER A 543 -5.69 -35.52 1.76
C SER A 543 -4.61 -35.19 0.73
N THR A 544 -4.50 -36.07 -0.25
CA THR A 544 -3.67 -35.97 -1.45
C THR A 544 -4.48 -35.63 -2.69
N ARG A 545 -5.80 -35.54 -2.57
CA ARG A 545 -6.70 -35.15 -3.66
C ARG A 545 -6.55 -33.67 -3.97
N ILE A 546 -6.19 -33.37 -5.21
CA ILE A 546 -6.15 -31.99 -5.74
C ILE A 546 -7.59 -31.48 -5.93
N LEU A 547 -7.85 -30.26 -5.48
CA LEU A 547 -9.18 -29.64 -5.51
C LEU A 547 -9.46 -28.93 -6.85
N PRO A 548 -10.74 -28.90 -7.30
CA PRO A 548 -11.16 -28.01 -8.39
C PRO A 548 -10.80 -26.56 -8.08
N GLY A 549 -10.26 -25.84 -9.07
CA GLY A 549 -9.63 -24.52 -8.93
C GLY A 549 -8.09 -24.55 -8.97
N SER A 550 -7.47 -25.74 -9.00
CA SER A 550 -6.01 -25.90 -9.13
C SER A 550 -5.53 -25.96 -10.59
N GLU A 551 -6.44 -26.11 -11.54
CA GLU A 551 -6.16 -26.42 -12.94
C GLU A 551 -5.34 -25.33 -13.62
N GLY A 552 -5.65 -24.06 -13.39
CA GLY A 552 -4.92 -22.94 -14.02
C GLY A 552 -3.48 -22.82 -13.53
N THR A 553 -3.20 -23.24 -12.30
CA THR A 553 -1.82 -23.28 -11.77
C THR A 553 -1.04 -24.46 -12.35
N LEU A 554 -1.68 -25.62 -12.45
CA LEU A 554 -1.06 -26.80 -13.08
C LEU A 554 -0.80 -26.58 -14.57
N GLU A 555 -1.71 -25.89 -15.27
CA GLU A 555 -1.52 -25.48 -16.66
C GLU A 555 -0.34 -24.52 -16.83
N ALA A 556 -0.19 -23.54 -15.93
CA ALA A 556 0.94 -22.61 -15.97
C ALA A 556 2.29 -23.30 -15.71
N ILE A 557 2.33 -24.27 -14.79
CA ILE A 557 3.52 -25.10 -14.55
C ILE A 557 3.85 -25.91 -15.80
N ALA A 558 2.85 -26.52 -16.44
CA ALA A 558 3.04 -27.30 -17.66
C ALA A 558 3.54 -26.42 -18.82
N ALA A 559 2.99 -25.21 -18.98
CA ALA A 559 3.43 -24.23 -19.96
C ALA A 559 4.88 -23.80 -19.72
N MET A 560 5.27 -23.49 -18.48
CA MET A 560 6.67 -23.21 -18.12
C MET A 560 7.59 -24.39 -18.49
N MET A 561 7.18 -25.63 -18.19
CA MET A 561 7.97 -26.82 -18.54
C MET A 561 8.08 -27.03 -20.06
N ALA A 562 7.10 -26.59 -20.85
CA ALA A 562 7.16 -26.60 -22.30
C ALA A 562 8.13 -25.55 -22.85
N ASP A 563 8.12 -24.33 -22.29
CA ASP A 563 9.00 -23.22 -22.71
C ASP A 563 10.47 -23.45 -22.35
N LEU A 564 10.73 -24.23 -21.29
CA LEU A 564 12.07 -24.55 -20.83
C LEU A 564 12.37 -26.05 -21.00
N PRO A 565 12.70 -26.55 -22.21
CA PRO A 565 12.77 -27.99 -22.50
C PRO A 565 13.83 -28.75 -21.70
N ASP A 566 14.91 -28.09 -21.29
CA ASP A 566 15.99 -28.68 -20.50
C ASP A 566 15.76 -28.60 -18.99
N LEU A 567 14.71 -27.89 -18.54
CA LEU A 567 14.43 -27.71 -17.13
C LEU A 567 13.95 -29.04 -16.52
N LYS A 568 14.58 -29.42 -15.42
CA LYS A 568 14.09 -30.43 -14.47
C LYS A 568 13.68 -29.75 -13.19
N ILE A 569 12.60 -30.19 -12.58
CA ILE A 569 12.11 -29.64 -11.31
C ILE A 569 11.86 -30.74 -10.28
N ALA A 570 12.22 -30.44 -9.04
CA ALA A 570 11.73 -31.14 -7.87
C ALA A 570 10.45 -30.44 -7.39
N VAL A 571 9.34 -31.19 -7.31
CA VAL A 571 8.09 -30.79 -6.67
C VAL A 571 8.19 -31.18 -5.19
N VAL A 572 8.23 -30.20 -4.30
CA VAL A 572 8.46 -30.39 -2.86
C VAL A 572 7.21 -30.00 -2.09
N GLY A 573 6.61 -30.95 -1.38
CA GLY A 573 5.49 -30.66 -0.48
C GLY A 573 5.97 -30.18 0.89
N HIS A 574 5.20 -29.29 1.50
CA HIS A 574 5.40 -28.79 2.87
C HIS A 574 4.12 -28.92 3.71
N THR A 575 4.29 -29.02 5.02
CA THR A 575 3.19 -28.98 5.99
C THR A 575 3.44 -27.90 7.04
N ASP A 576 2.42 -27.56 7.82
CA ASP A 576 2.61 -26.89 9.10
C ASP A 576 3.12 -27.87 10.19
N HIS A 577 3.42 -27.33 11.36
CA HIS A 577 3.93 -28.10 12.51
C HIS A 577 2.88 -28.91 13.29
N VAL A 578 1.61 -28.94 12.84
CA VAL A 578 0.57 -29.70 13.53
C VAL A 578 0.67 -31.17 13.11
N GLY A 579 0.85 -32.06 14.10
CA GLY A 579 0.99 -33.50 13.88
C GLY A 579 2.44 -34.01 14.00
N GLY A 580 2.63 -35.32 13.75
CA GLY A 580 3.93 -35.97 13.87
C GLY A 580 4.83 -35.74 12.67
N TYR A 581 6.15 -35.73 12.88
CA TYR A 581 7.14 -35.56 11.81
C TYR A 581 6.96 -36.57 10.67
N ASP A 582 6.88 -37.87 10.98
CA ASP A 582 6.77 -38.93 9.98
C ASP A 582 5.46 -38.86 9.18
N SER A 583 4.34 -38.56 9.86
CA SER A 583 3.05 -38.37 9.20
C SER A 583 3.05 -37.17 8.25
N ASN A 584 3.68 -36.07 8.67
CA ASN A 584 3.78 -34.86 7.87
C ASN A 584 4.78 -35.00 6.73
N LEU A 585 5.87 -35.75 6.92
CA LEU A 585 6.81 -36.11 5.87
C LEU A 585 6.13 -36.99 4.80
N ALA A 586 5.36 -37.99 5.24
CA ALA A 586 4.58 -38.83 4.33
C ALA A 586 3.53 -38.01 3.57
N LEU A 587 2.73 -37.19 4.26
CA LEU A 587 1.69 -36.37 3.64
C LEU A 587 2.26 -35.36 2.65
N SER A 588 3.31 -34.63 3.03
CA SER A 588 3.97 -33.67 2.13
C SER A 588 4.50 -34.36 0.87
N LYS A 589 5.15 -35.52 1.02
CA LYS A 589 5.62 -36.29 -0.14
C LYS A 589 4.47 -36.77 -1.02
N GLN A 590 3.40 -37.31 -0.43
CA GLN A 590 2.26 -37.81 -1.20
C GLN A 590 1.52 -36.70 -1.97
N ARG A 591 1.46 -35.48 -1.42
CA ARG A 591 0.93 -34.30 -2.13
C ARG A 591 1.81 -33.93 -3.33
N ALA A 592 3.13 -33.94 -3.16
CA ALA A 592 4.05 -33.75 -4.28
C ALA A 592 3.91 -34.84 -5.34
N ASP A 593 3.76 -36.11 -4.93
CA ASP A 593 3.52 -37.23 -5.84
C ASP A 593 2.22 -37.03 -6.65
N ALA A 594 1.15 -36.54 -6.00
CA ALA A 594 -0.11 -36.25 -6.67
C ALA A 594 0.02 -35.14 -7.73
N VAL A 595 0.77 -34.08 -7.44
CA VAL A 595 1.05 -33.00 -8.41
C VAL A 595 1.86 -33.51 -9.60
N VAL A 596 2.89 -34.31 -9.35
CA VAL A 596 3.68 -34.93 -10.44
C VAL A 596 2.79 -35.83 -11.29
N ALA A 597 1.96 -36.68 -10.67
CA ALA A 597 1.05 -37.56 -11.41
C ALA A 597 0.08 -36.77 -12.29
N GLU A 598 -0.45 -35.66 -11.78
CA GLU A 598 -1.36 -34.78 -12.52
C GLU A 598 -0.66 -34.09 -13.71
N LEU A 599 0.53 -33.53 -13.50
CA LEU A 599 1.33 -32.89 -14.55
C LEU A 599 1.74 -33.87 -15.67
N VAL A 600 2.06 -35.11 -15.32
CA VAL A 600 2.39 -36.16 -16.30
C VAL A 600 1.14 -36.66 -17.02
N GLY A 601 0.10 -37.03 -16.26
CA GLY A 601 -1.08 -37.72 -16.79
C GLY A 601 -2.02 -36.81 -17.59
N THR A 602 -2.25 -35.60 -17.09
CA THR A 602 -3.23 -34.66 -17.66
C THR A 602 -2.55 -33.64 -18.58
N TYR A 603 -1.38 -33.14 -18.19
CA TYR A 603 -0.69 -32.04 -18.89
C TYR A 603 0.50 -32.48 -19.75
N GLY A 604 0.83 -33.78 -19.78
CA GLY A 604 1.82 -34.34 -20.70
C GLY A 604 3.28 -33.95 -20.43
N VAL A 605 3.61 -33.46 -19.23
CA VAL A 605 5.00 -33.19 -18.85
C VAL A 605 5.77 -34.51 -18.76
N ALA A 606 6.98 -34.56 -19.36
CA ALA A 606 7.77 -35.79 -19.36
C ALA A 606 8.19 -36.18 -17.93
N ASN A 607 7.92 -37.43 -17.55
CA ASN A 607 8.10 -37.93 -16.19
C ASN A 607 9.56 -37.87 -15.70
N ASP A 608 10.54 -37.99 -16.60
CA ASP A 608 11.97 -37.89 -16.29
C ASP A 608 12.45 -36.46 -15.98
N ARG A 609 11.57 -35.46 -16.17
CA ARG A 609 11.82 -34.05 -15.86
C ARG A 609 11.24 -33.62 -14.51
N LEU A 610 10.49 -34.49 -13.83
CA LEU A 610 9.84 -34.23 -12.56
C LEU A 610 10.33 -35.20 -11.50
N PHE A 611 10.54 -34.70 -10.28
CA PHE A 611 10.83 -35.52 -9.10
C PHE A 611 10.02 -35.03 -7.92
N ALA A 612 9.43 -35.91 -7.11
CA ALA A 612 8.63 -35.53 -5.95
C ALA A 612 9.38 -35.75 -4.62
N ALA A 613 9.34 -34.75 -3.74
CA ALA A 613 9.92 -34.78 -2.39
C ALA A 613 8.94 -34.25 -1.33
N GLY A 614 9.13 -34.64 -0.08
CA GLY A 614 8.43 -34.08 1.07
C GLY A 614 9.41 -33.43 2.04
N ALA A 615 9.08 -32.26 2.56
CA ALA A 615 9.90 -31.51 3.52
C ALA A 615 9.31 -31.47 4.94
N SER A 616 8.11 -32.03 5.15
CA SER A 616 7.38 -31.89 6.42
C SER A 616 7.28 -30.40 6.82
N PHE A 617 7.32 -30.10 8.11
CA PHE A 617 7.35 -28.75 8.67
C PHE A 617 8.75 -28.15 8.83
N LEU A 618 9.80 -28.78 8.27
CA LEU A 618 11.20 -28.39 8.52
C LEU A 618 11.64 -27.10 7.81
N SER A 619 10.81 -26.56 6.92
CA SER A 619 11.10 -25.34 6.16
C SER A 619 9.89 -24.39 6.15
N PRO A 620 9.57 -23.78 7.31
CA PRO A 620 8.48 -22.83 7.41
C PRO A 620 8.89 -21.49 6.80
N ILE A 621 7.94 -20.82 6.16
CA ILE A 621 8.10 -19.47 5.60
C ILE A 621 7.37 -18.41 6.43
N ALA A 622 6.55 -18.86 7.38
CA ALA A 622 5.83 -18.04 8.33
C ALA A 622 5.76 -18.74 9.69
N SER A 623 5.46 -17.97 10.74
CA SER A 623 5.30 -18.50 12.09
C SER A 623 4.17 -19.53 12.17
N ASN A 624 4.47 -20.68 12.73
CA ASN A 624 3.51 -21.77 12.93
C ASN A 624 2.51 -21.50 14.08
N GLU A 625 2.76 -20.45 14.88
CA GLU A 625 1.94 -20.06 16.03
C GLU A 625 0.56 -19.52 15.63
N THR A 626 0.41 -19.04 14.38
CA THR A 626 -0.83 -18.44 13.85
C THR A 626 -1.45 -19.32 12.77
N GLU A 627 -2.78 -19.30 12.60
CA GLU A 627 -3.41 -20.09 11.53
C GLU A 627 -3.01 -19.59 10.14
N GLU A 628 -2.85 -18.28 9.99
CA GLU A 628 -2.38 -17.65 8.75
C GLU A 628 -0.98 -18.14 8.39
N GLY A 629 -0.07 -18.21 9.36
CA GLY A 629 1.27 -18.72 9.13
C GLY A 629 1.30 -20.23 8.89
N ARG A 630 0.41 -21.00 9.54
CA ARG A 630 0.23 -22.43 9.22
C ARG A 630 -0.28 -22.63 7.80
N ALA A 631 -1.24 -21.83 7.34
CA ALA A 631 -1.75 -21.88 5.97
C ALA A 631 -0.65 -21.65 4.94
N LEU A 632 0.22 -20.67 5.16
CA LEU A 632 1.40 -20.42 4.29
C LEU A 632 2.39 -21.59 4.29
N ASN A 633 2.55 -22.28 5.43
CA ASN A 633 3.45 -23.43 5.52
C ASN A 633 2.89 -24.69 4.83
N ARG A 634 1.57 -24.80 4.65
CA ARG A 634 0.91 -25.88 3.88
C ARG A 634 0.92 -25.58 2.38
N ARG A 635 2.09 -25.75 1.74
CA ARG A 635 2.31 -25.38 0.32
C ARG A 635 3.03 -26.46 -0.48
N VAL A 636 3.10 -26.26 -1.79
CA VAL A 636 4.01 -26.98 -2.69
C VAL A 636 5.06 -25.98 -3.19
N GLU A 637 6.31 -26.41 -3.37
CA GLU A 637 7.40 -25.61 -3.91
C GLU A 637 8.02 -26.33 -5.11
N LEU A 638 8.25 -25.63 -6.21
CA LEU A 638 9.04 -26.14 -7.33
C LEU A 638 10.48 -25.68 -7.13
N VAL A 639 11.44 -26.59 -7.25
CA VAL A 639 12.86 -26.32 -7.09
C VAL A 639 13.58 -26.82 -8.33
N ARG A 640 14.44 -25.99 -8.92
CA ARG A 640 15.25 -26.39 -10.08
C ARG A 640 16.15 -27.56 -9.69
N ALA A 641 16.03 -28.67 -10.42
CA ALA A 641 16.84 -29.85 -10.23
C ALA A 641 18.02 -29.88 -11.22
N PRO A 642 19.15 -30.50 -10.84
CA PRO A 642 20.35 -30.58 -11.67
C PRO A 642 20.21 -31.42 -12.95
#